data_AF-A0A8J5ZJE3-F1
#
_entry.id   AF-A0A8J5ZJE3-F1
#
_cell.length_a   1.000
_cell.length_b   1.000
_cell.length_c   1.000
_cell.angle_alpha   90.00
_cell.angle_beta   90.00
_cell.angle_gamma   90.00
#
_symmetry.space_group_name_H-M   'P 1'
#
loop_
_entity.id
_entity.type
_entity.pdbx_description
1 polymer ?
#
loop_
_entity_poly.entity_id
_entity_poly.type
_entity_poly.pdbx_seq_one_letter_code
_entity_poly.pdbx_strand_id
1 'polypeptide(L)'
;MATNGYEGVLKMIEELTTNAGQIQDEVLREILSRNAGTEYLREFLHGQTEKRLFKKKVPIVTYEDLKPYIDRIANGETSDILLAEPITASVICLIKCSSGTSGGQPKMTPVTAQVTKNCELFRRLYESPVIKHFGDINQAGKRMELMFARPEIETRSGLKAASVSTSIYNDSKFRTILPKLYTSPIETIFCPDPNQGLYCQLLLGLIQRDEVVTVGSLFASTVLRGRLSDWITDSGCRNAASLVMKPNPEQADLIENICNCKSWEGIIRKLWPKARYIGCVCTGVMRQYVAELEFYCRGLPLVSTFYGCSEAICGINLEPLCKPCDISYTFLPNMAYFEFLPVENDHDESIEMKRNDEDTELVDLVNVKAGQCYELVVTTSAGLYRYKVGDVLMVSGFYNNAPQFQFVERKNVILSVDQEKTSETDLSKAVTEAKALLDPLGFILTEYTSYVDTSSAPGHYVLFWEIKGKEGKHCKELDPKIMVECCSKMEESLHYTYKIYRKRNIIAALEIRVVKQESFEALMDYFVSKGTSLSQYKKPSCIKSEEALKILDSRVIGKFFSPKLPLPNPSYGSIIELMATNGYEGVLKMIEELTTNAEQIQDEVLGEILSRNAGTEYLRGFLHGQTVKQLFKKNVPIVTYEDLKPYIDRIANGETSDILLAEPITGSGTSGGQPKLMPVTAEVANKWELFRGLYESPVIKHFGDINQAGKRLELMFARPEIETPSGLKAASVSTSIYNGSNFRTILPKLFRTILPKLYTSPIETIFCPDPNQGLYCQLLFGLIQRDEIVKVGSVFASTVLRGIKFLENHWQELFYDIKTGRLSDWITDSGCRNVASLVMKPNPEQADLIENICNCKSWEGIIRKLWPKARYISCICTGIMRQYTTELEFYCRGLPLNLYANLVMSPTHSPNMAYFEFLPVENDHDGSIEMKSNNEDTELVDLVNVKAGQCYETSCHNLCRIYRYKVGDVLMVSGFYNNAPQFQFVERKNVILSVDQEKTSETDLFKAVTEAKALLDPLGFILTEYTSYVDTSFAPGHYVLFWEIKGKEGKHCKELDPKIMVECCSRMEESLHYTYKIYRKRNIIAALEIRVVKQGSFEALMDYYVSKGTSLSQYKKPSCIKSEEALKILDSRVIGKFFSPKSPL
;
A
#
# COMPACT_ATOMS: atom_id res chain seq x y z
N MET A 1 -47.19 15.11 -9.96
CA MET A 1 -47.49 13.76 -10.49
C MET A 1 -47.99 12.90 -9.33
N ALA A 2 -49.30 12.64 -9.26
CA ALA A 2 -50.00 12.20 -8.05
C ALA A 2 -50.72 10.83 -8.19
N THR A 3 -50.33 9.96 -9.13
CA THR A 3 -51.19 8.84 -9.55
C THR A 3 -50.49 7.50 -9.81
N ASN A 4 -49.29 7.27 -9.28
CA ASN A 4 -48.62 5.99 -9.49
C ASN A 4 -48.63 5.16 -8.20
N GLY A 5 -49.30 4.00 -8.24
CA GLY A 5 -49.19 2.95 -7.24
C GLY A 5 -47.76 2.44 -7.09
N TYR A 6 -47.55 1.46 -6.21
CA TYR A 6 -46.22 0.91 -5.90
C TYR A 6 -45.36 0.59 -7.15
N GLU A 7 -45.95 -0.03 -8.17
CA GLU A 7 -45.28 -0.32 -9.46
C GLU A 7 -44.80 0.92 -10.20
N GLY A 8 -45.56 2.01 -10.17
CA GLY A 8 -45.15 3.24 -10.83
C GLY A 8 -44.08 4.02 -10.06
N VAL A 9 -43.88 3.75 -8.76
CA VAL A 9 -42.71 4.25 -8.01
C VAL A 9 -41.46 3.42 -8.35
N LEU A 10 -41.59 2.10 -8.51
CA LEU A 10 -40.48 1.28 -9.02
C LEU A 10 -40.06 1.72 -10.43
N LYS A 11 -41.02 2.00 -11.32
CA LYS A 11 -40.73 2.54 -12.65
C LYS A 11 -40.01 3.88 -12.58
N MET A 12 -40.37 4.73 -11.61
CA MET A 12 -39.66 5.98 -11.37
C MET A 12 -38.20 5.73 -10.92
N ILE A 13 -37.95 4.75 -10.04
CA ILE A 13 -36.58 4.37 -9.67
C ILE A 13 -35.80 3.94 -10.92
N GLU A 14 -36.41 3.13 -11.78
CA GLU A 14 -35.81 2.65 -13.02
C GLU A 14 -35.47 3.80 -13.98
N GLU A 15 -36.37 4.77 -14.15
CA GLU A 15 -36.17 5.96 -14.98
C GLU A 15 -35.06 6.86 -14.41
N LEU A 16 -35.05 7.06 -13.08
CA LEU A 16 -34.04 7.85 -12.38
C LEU A 16 -32.65 7.22 -12.53
N THR A 17 -32.52 5.91 -12.34
CA THR A 17 -31.22 5.24 -12.39
C THR A 17 -30.71 5.03 -13.81
N THR A 18 -31.61 4.88 -14.79
CA THR A 18 -31.23 4.78 -16.22
C THR A 18 -30.70 6.12 -16.74
N ASN A 19 -31.32 7.24 -16.36
CA ASN A 19 -30.95 8.57 -16.89
C ASN A 19 -30.09 9.38 -15.90
N ALA A 20 -29.35 8.71 -15.02
CA ALA A 20 -28.69 9.34 -13.87
C ALA A 20 -27.80 10.55 -14.22
N GLY A 21 -27.05 10.47 -15.32
CA GLY A 21 -26.16 11.56 -15.77
C GLY A 21 -26.94 12.80 -16.23
N GLN A 22 -27.98 12.59 -17.06
CA GLN A 22 -28.83 13.69 -17.54
C GLN A 22 -29.57 14.36 -16.37
N ILE A 23 -30.08 13.57 -15.43
CA ILE A 23 -30.81 14.08 -14.26
C ILE A 23 -29.88 14.90 -13.36
N GLN A 24 -28.63 14.49 -13.15
CA GLN A 24 -27.65 15.28 -12.39
C GLN A 24 -27.37 16.64 -13.03
N ASP A 25 -27.26 16.69 -14.36
CA ASP A 25 -27.04 17.95 -15.08
C ASP A 25 -28.28 18.86 -15.00
N GLU A 26 -29.48 18.30 -15.06
CA GLU A 26 -30.74 19.04 -14.87
C GLU A 26 -30.88 19.58 -13.45
N VAL A 27 -30.59 18.77 -12.44
CA VAL A 27 -30.62 19.16 -11.01
C VAL A 27 -29.64 20.30 -10.74
N LEU A 28 -28.40 20.19 -11.21
CA LEU A 28 -27.42 21.27 -11.04
C LEU A 28 -27.89 22.56 -11.73
N ARG A 29 -28.40 22.46 -12.96
CA ARG A 29 -28.94 23.62 -13.69
C ARG A 29 -30.10 24.27 -12.94
N GLU A 30 -30.99 23.49 -12.34
CA GLU A 30 -32.10 24.00 -11.52
C GLU A 30 -31.60 24.73 -10.27
N ILE A 31 -30.64 24.13 -9.54
CA ILE A 31 -30.03 24.74 -8.34
C ILE A 31 -29.35 26.07 -8.71
N LEU A 32 -28.53 26.09 -9.77
CA LEU A 32 -27.80 27.29 -10.19
C LEU A 32 -28.73 28.36 -10.74
N SER A 33 -29.74 28.00 -11.53
CA SER A 33 -30.72 28.96 -12.06
C SER A 33 -31.49 29.65 -10.93
N ARG A 34 -31.88 28.88 -9.90
CA ARG A 34 -32.59 29.42 -8.75
C ARG A 34 -31.72 30.32 -7.88
N ASN A 35 -30.49 29.89 -7.61
CA ASN A 35 -29.61 30.56 -6.65
C ASN A 35 -28.60 31.52 -7.31
N ALA A 36 -28.63 31.71 -8.63
CA ALA A 36 -27.72 32.57 -9.39
C ALA A 36 -27.59 33.99 -8.83
N GLY A 37 -28.65 34.51 -8.21
CA GLY A 37 -28.69 35.85 -7.61
C GLY A 37 -28.11 35.95 -6.20
N THR A 38 -27.78 34.83 -5.55
CA THR A 38 -27.30 34.83 -4.16
C THR A 38 -25.92 35.46 -4.00
N GLU A 39 -25.62 36.05 -2.85
CA GLU A 39 -24.33 36.69 -2.57
C GLU A 39 -23.16 35.74 -2.88
N TYR A 40 -23.24 34.51 -2.36
CA TYR A 40 -22.20 33.49 -2.53
C TYR A 40 -21.99 33.11 -4.01
N LEU A 41 -23.05 32.75 -4.76
CA LEU A 41 -22.87 32.39 -6.17
C LEU A 41 -22.56 33.59 -7.07
N ARG A 42 -22.94 34.81 -6.68
CA ARG A 42 -22.60 36.02 -7.44
C ARG A 42 -21.10 36.31 -7.37
N GLU A 43 -20.44 35.99 -6.27
CA GLU A 43 -18.99 36.11 -6.12
C GLU A 43 -18.24 35.25 -7.15
N PHE A 44 -18.72 34.03 -7.40
CA PHE A 44 -18.02 33.06 -8.26
C PHE A 44 -18.56 32.99 -9.71
N LEU A 45 -19.87 33.07 -9.93
CA LEU A 45 -20.50 32.77 -11.22
C LEU A 45 -21.13 33.97 -11.93
N HIS A 46 -21.37 35.08 -11.23
CA HIS A 46 -22.01 36.28 -11.80
C HIS A 46 -23.28 35.98 -12.64
N GLY A 47 -24.10 35.01 -12.19
CA GLY A 47 -25.35 34.62 -12.86
C GLY A 47 -25.22 33.53 -13.94
N GLN A 48 -24.03 32.99 -14.18
CA GLN A 48 -23.81 31.88 -15.12
C GLN A 48 -24.29 30.54 -14.51
N THR A 49 -24.95 29.69 -15.31
CA THR A 49 -25.55 28.41 -14.85
C THR A 49 -24.91 27.17 -15.50
N GLU A 50 -23.80 27.34 -16.22
CA GLU A 50 -23.12 26.23 -16.89
C GLU A 50 -22.32 25.38 -15.91
N LYS A 51 -22.51 24.05 -15.97
CA LYS A 51 -21.77 23.06 -15.15
C LYS A 51 -20.25 23.23 -15.21
N ARG A 52 -19.70 23.49 -16.40
CA ARG A 52 -18.25 23.67 -16.58
C ARG A 52 -17.72 24.88 -15.80
N LEU A 53 -18.49 25.98 -15.77
CA LEU A 53 -18.12 27.18 -15.05
C LEU A 53 -18.30 26.99 -13.54
N PHE A 54 -19.36 26.29 -13.12
CA PHE A 54 -19.56 25.87 -11.73
C PHE A 54 -18.35 25.10 -11.19
N LYS A 55 -17.93 24.03 -11.87
CA LYS A 55 -16.78 23.22 -11.45
C LYS A 55 -15.46 23.98 -11.41
N LYS A 56 -15.29 24.98 -12.28
CA LYS A 56 -14.07 25.77 -12.40
C LYS A 56 -13.98 26.92 -11.39
N LYS A 57 -15.10 27.57 -11.08
CA LYS A 57 -15.10 28.83 -10.32
C LYS A 57 -15.57 28.69 -8.87
N VAL A 58 -16.42 27.70 -8.57
CA VAL A 58 -16.93 27.50 -7.20
C VAL A 58 -15.97 26.58 -6.44
N PRO A 59 -15.40 26.99 -5.29
CA PRO A 59 -14.44 26.19 -4.54
C PRO A 59 -15.13 25.03 -3.81
N ILE A 60 -14.34 24.01 -3.46
CA ILE A 60 -14.75 22.97 -2.52
C ILE A 60 -14.65 23.55 -1.12
N VAL A 61 -15.71 23.42 -0.32
CA VAL A 61 -15.79 24.06 1.00
C VAL A 61 -16.10 23.07 2.11
N THR A 62 -15.61 23.40 3.29
CA THR A 62 -15.97 22.76 4.56
C THR A 62 -17.01 23.60 5.30
N TYR A 63 -17.45 23.13 6.47
CA TYR A 63 -18.39 23.90 7.28
C TYR A 63 -17.80 25.22 7.78
N GLU A 64 -16.50 25.28 8.08
CA GLU A 64 -15.88 26.51 8.59
C GLU A 64 -15.89 27.63 7.57
N ASP A 65 -15.79 27.30 6.29
CA ASP A 65 -15.82 28.27 5.20
C ASP A 65 -17.22 28.87 5.02
N LEU A 66 -18.28 28.08 5.24
CA LEU A 66 -19.67 28.52 5.15
C LEU A 66 -20.21 29.14 6.45
N LYS A 67 -19.55 28.87 7.59
CA LYS A 67 -19.97 29.32 8.91
C LYS A 67 -20.24 30.83 8.99
N PRO A 68 -19.40 31.73 8.42
CA PRO A 68 -19.68 33.18 8.46
C PRO A 68 -21.01 33.56 7.79
N TYR A 69 -21.34 32.93 6.67
CA TYR A 69 -22.60 33.17 5.96
C TYR A 69 -23.80 32.60 6.72
N ILE A 70 -23.65 31.40 7.29
CA ILE A 70 -24.68 30.75 8.11
C ILE A 70 -24.97 31.55 9.38
N ASP A 71 -23.93 32.09 10.05
CA ASP A 71 -24.09 32.92 11.24
C ASP A 71 -24.84 34.23 10.93
N ARG A 72 -24.61 34.85 9.76
CA ARG A 72 -25.35 36.05 9.31
C ARG A 72 -26.83 35.76 9.12
N ILE A 73 -27.18 34.65 8.48
CA ILE A 73 -28.57 34.18 8.32
C ILE A 73 -29.19 33.88 9.70
N ALA A 74 -28.46 33.18 10.58
CA ALA A 74 -28.92 32.87 11.93
C ALA A 74 -29.14 34.12 12.81
N ASN A 75 -28.43 35.23 12.51
CA ASN A 75 -28.58 36.52 13.17
C ASN A 75 -29.64 37.43 12.52
N GLY A 76 -30.26 37.02 11.42
CA GLY A 76 -31.44 37.68 10.84
C GLY A 76 -31.20 38.47 9.56
N GLU A 77 -30.03 38.34 8.94
CA GLU A 77 -29.84 38.80 7.55
C GLU A 77 -30.66 37.95 6.57
N THR A 78 -31.02 38.53 5.42
CA THR A 78 -31.85 37.85 4.41
C THR A 78 -31.16 36.58 3.89
N SER A 79 -31.96 35.58 3.53
CA SER A 79 -31.46 34.28 3.08
C SER A 79 -30.72 34.34 1.73
N ASP A 80 -30.88 35.44 0.99
CA ASP A 80 -30.22 35.77 -0.30
C ASP A 80 -28.69 35.70 -0.25
N ILE A 81 -28.10 35.49 0.92
CA ILE A 81 -26.68 35.20 1.11
C ILE A 81 -26.31 33.85 0.46
N LEU A 82 -27.01 32.76 0.81
CA LEU A 82 -26.73 31.40 0.33
C LEU A 82 -27.86 30.84 -0.56
N LEU A 83 -29.10 31.31 -0.40
CA LEU A 83 -30.28 30.76 -1.08
C LEU A 83 -31.28 31.85 -1.47
N ALA A 84 -31.83 31.78 -2.68
CA ALA A 84 -32.78 32.78 -3.17
C ALA A 84 -34.22 32.55 -2.65
N GLU A 85 -34.54 31.35 -2.18
CA GLU A 85 -35.81 31.08 -1.52
C GLU A 85 -35.76 31.53 -0.05
N PRO A 86 -36.84 32.14 0.48
CA PRO A 86 -36.93 32.41 1.90
C PRO A 86 -36.94 31.10 2.69
N ILE A 87 -36.24 31.07 3.83
CA ILE A 87 -36.26 29.93 4.75
C ILE A 87 -37.68 29.78 5.30
N THR A 88 -38.39 28.72 4.88
CA THR A 88 -39.85 28.68 4.98
C THR A 88 -40.42 28.41 6.37
N ALA A 89 -39.61 28.04 7.35
CA ALA A 89 -40.03 27.97 8.77
C ALA A 89 -38.93 27.50 9.74
N SER A 90 -37.84 26.88 9.25
CA SER A 90 -36.88 26.22 10.13
C SER A 90 -35.48 26.20 9.53
N VAL A 91 -34.46 26.46 10.36
CA VAL A 91 -33.06 26.09 10.12
C VAL A 91 -32.89 24.66 10.67
N ILE A 92 -32.23 23.74 9.96
CA ILE A 92 -31.82 22.49 10.63
C ILE A 92 -30.64 22.84 11.52
N CYS A 93 -30.80 22.61 12.82
CA CYS A 93 -29.71 22.67 13.78
C CYS A 93 -29.10 21.27 13.88
N LEU A 94 -27.89 21.09 13.37
CA LEU A 94 -27.09 19.87 13.51
C LEU A 94 -26.44 19.86 14.89
N ILE A 95 -27.22 19.62 15.95
CA ILE A 95 -26.71 19.71 17.32
C ILE A 95 -26.09 18.40 17.83
N LYS A 96 -24.80 18.52 18.16
CA LYS A 96 -23.95 17.82 19.14
C LYS A 96 -23.36 16.45 18.85
N CYS A 97 -23.98 15.57 18.07
CA CYS A 97 -23.46 14.19 17.94
C CYS A 97 -23.40 13.62 16.51
N SER A 98 -23.30 14.46 15.47
CA SER A 98 -22.66 13.99 14.22
C SER A 98 -21.15 14.18 14.37
N SER A 99 -20.38 13.22 13.88
CA SER A 99 -18.91 13.16 13.95
C SER A 99 -18.19 14.34 13.30
N GLY A 100 -18.91 15.35 12.81
CA GLY A 100 -18.38 16.64 12.36
C GLY A 100 -18.74 17.77 13.32
N THR A 101 -18.22 17.76 14.55
CA THR A 101 -18.22 18.97 15.39
C THR A 101 -16.95 19.77 15.12
N SER A 102 -17.10 21.06 14.85
CA SER A 102 -16.01 22.02 14.88
C SER A 102 -16.14 22.86 16.15
N GLY A 103 -15.11 22.83 17.01
CA GLY A 103 -15.07 23.63 18.24
C GLY A 103 -16.15 23.32 19.29
N GLY A 104 -16.82 22.17 19.23
CA GLY A 104 -17.83 21.76 20.23
C GLY A 104 -19.22 22.40 20.08
N GLN A 105 -19.45 23.19 19.02
CA GLN A 105 -20.76 23.75 18.68
C GLN A 105 -21.46 22.94 17.57
N PRO A 106 -22.80 22.93 17.56
CA PRO A 106 -23.60 22.40 16.45
C PRO A 106 -23.28 23.03 15.10
N LYS A 107 -23.28 22.22 14.04
CA LYS A 107 -23.36 22.77 12.68
C LYS A 107 -24.81 23.23 12.40
N MET A 108 -25.04 24.21 11.55
CA MET A 108 -26.39 24.64 11.15
C MET A 108 -26.51 24.60 9.63
N THR A 109 -27.57 23.98 9.11
CA THR A 109 -27.85 23.90 7.66
C THR A 109 -29.22 24.48 7.35
N PRO A 110 -29.35 25.33 6.30
CA PRO A 110 -30.64 25.88 5.92
C PRO A 110 -31.60 24.80 5.41
N VAL A 111 -32.92 25.00 5.58
CA VAL A 111 -33.96 24.17 4.94
C VAL A 111 -34.91 25.03 4.13
N THR A 112 -35.23 24.56 2.94
CA THR A 112 -36.24 25.16 2.06
C THR A 112 -37.43 24.22 1.89
N ALA A 113 -38.56 24.75 1.43
CA ALA A 113 -39.75 23.95 1.11
C ALA A 113 -39.46 22.85 0.08
N GLN A 114 -38.50 23.08 -0.82
CA GLN A 114 -38.07 22.08 -1.79
C GLN A 114 -37.42 20.87 -1.12
N VAL A 115 -36.61 21.07 -0.07
CA VAL A 115 -36.00 19.96 0.69
C VAL A 115 -37.08 19.11 1.34
N THR A 116 -38.10 19.74 1.95
CA THR A 116 -39.25 19.02 2.54
C THR A 116 -39.99 18.18 1.50
N LYS A 117 -40.23 18.73 0.31
CA LYS A 117 -40.87 18.01 -0.80
C LYS A 117 -40.01 16.82 -1.29
N ASN A 118 -38.69 16.98 -1.35
CA ASN A 118 -37.77 15.91 -1.69
C ASN A 118 -37.77 14.80 -0.63
N CYS A 119 -37.86 15.14 0.66
CA CYS A 119 -37.99 14.17 1.76
C CYS A 119 -39.26 13.32 1.63
N GLU A 120 -40.40 13.93 1.27
CA GLU A 120 -41.66 13.21 1.04
C GLU A 120 -41.55 12.21 -0.11
N LEU A 121 -40.92 12.63 -1.21
CA LEU A 121 -40.69 11.77 -2.36
C LEU A 121 -39.74 10.62 -2.00
N PHE A 122 -38.63 10.93 -1.31
CA PHE A 122 -37.65 9.94 -0.86
C PHE A 122 -38.28 8.86 0.00
N ARG A 123 -39.22 9.23 0.88
CA ARG A 123 -39.96 8.29 1.72
C ARG A 123 -40.65 7.20 0.89
N ARG A 124 -41.26 7.59 -0.22
CA ARG A 124 -41.92 6.64 -1.13
C ARG A 124 -40.91 5.77 -1.87
N LEU A 125 -39.75 6.33 -2.23
CA LEU A 125 -38.72 5.62 -2.99
C LEU A 125 -38.03 4.53 -2.15
N TYR A 126 -37.68 4.79 -0.88
CA TYR A 126 -37.02 3.78 -0.05
C TYR A 126 -37.98 2.69 0.45
N GLU A 127 -39.26 3.00 0.66
CA GLU A 127 -40.25 2.00 1.09
C GLU A 127 -40.56 0.99 -0.03
N SER A 128 -40.42 1.40 -1.29
CA SER A 128 -40.77 0.58 -2.43
C SER A 128 -40.04 -0.79 -2.46
N PRO A 129 -38.69 -0.86 -2.47
CA PRO A 129 -38.00 -2.16 -2.45
C PRO A 129 -38.45 -3.06 -1.30
N VAL A 130 -38.72 -2.50 -0.11
CA VAL A 130 -39.21 -3.25 1.04
C VAL A 130 -40.61 -3.82 0.78
N ILE A 131 -41.52 -3.02 0.22
CA ILE A 131 -42.86 -3.46 -0.17
C ILE A 131 -42.79 -4.60 -1.21
N LYS A 132 -41.81 -4.59 -2.13
CA LYS A 132 -41.57 -5.69 -3.09
C LYS A 132 -41.43 -7.03 -2.39
N HIS A 133 -40.64 -7.06 -1.32
CA HIS A 133 -40.18 -8.29 -0.68
C HIS A 133 -41.11 -8.74 0.44
N PHE A 134 -41.70 -7.79 1.17
CA PHE A 134 -42.51 -8.08 2.36
C PHE A 134 -44.01 -7.80 2.17
N GLY A 135 -44.44 -7.32 0.99
CA GLY A 135 -45.81 -6.87 0.73
C GLY A 135 -46.12 -5.50 1.35
N ASP A 136 -47.33 -4.97 1.12
CA ASP A 136 -47.73 -3.67 1.70
C ASP A 136 -47.92 -3.78 3.21
N ILE A 137 -46.89 -3.37 3.95
CA ILE A 137 -46.84 -3.38 5.41
C ILE A 137 -47.95 -2.49 5.99
N ASN A 138 -48.31 -1.40 5.31
CA ASN A 138 -49.34 -0.46 5.77
C ASN A 138 -50.74 -1.08 5.79
N GLN A 139 -50.95 -2.18 5.05
CA GLN A 139 -52.18 -2.97 5.08
C GLN A 139 -52.09 -4.19 6.01
N ALA A 140 -50.87 -4.66 6.30
CA ALA A 140 -50.64 -5.86 7.10
C ALA A 140 -50.73 -5.61 8.62
N GLY A 141 -50.52 -4.37 9.09
CA GLY A 141 -50.59 -3.98 10.49
C GLY A 141 -49.84 -2.68 10.78
N LYS A 142 -49.42 -2.50 12.04
CA LYS A 142 -48.72 -1.29 12.53
C LYS A 142 -47.22 -1.50 12.62
N ARG A 143 -46.49 -0.38 12.59
CA ARG A 143 -45.05 -0.29 12.79
C ARG A 143 -44.77 0.11 14.24
N MET A 144 -43.90 -0.64 14.90
CA MET A 144 -43.33 -0.25 16.18
C MET A 144 -41.96 0.37 15.92
N GLU A 145 -41.89 1.70 15.95
CA GLU A 145 -40.63 2.41 15.74
C GLU A 145 -40.33 3.30 16.96
N LEU A 146 -39.12 3.16 17.50
CA LEU A 146 -38.66 3.95 18.64
C LEU A 146 -38.18 5.31 18.13
N MET A 147 -39.03 6.32 18.27
CA MET A 147 -38.84 7.67 17.74
C MET A 147 -38.66 8.68 18.88
N PHE A 148 -37.69 9.56 18.74
CA PHE A 148 -37.43 10.60 19.76
C PHE A 148 -37.25 11.95 19.08
N ALA A 149 -38.05 12.92 19.50
CA ALA A 149 -37.97 14.32 19.08
C ALA A 149 -37.44 15.19 20.21
N ARG A 150 -36.92 16.38 19.87
CA ARG A 150 -36.55 17.42 20.84
C ARG A 150 -37.33 18.72 20.58
N PRO A 151 -37.42 19.60 21.58
CA PRO A 151 -37.95 20.95 21.35
C PRO A 151 -37.08 21.70 20.34
N GLU A 152 -37.74 22.45 19.44
CA GLU A 152 -37.08 23.39 18.53
C GLU A 152 -36.41 24.51 19.35
N ILE A 153 -35.19 24.89 18.97
CA ILE A 153 -34.47 26.03 19.57
C ILE A 153 -34.69 27.24 18.66
N GLU A 154 -34.95 28.41 19.20
CA GLU A 154 -35.10 29.62 18.39
C GLU A 154 -33.76 30.34 18.24
N THR A 155 -33.38 30.71 17.01
CA THR A 155 -32.22 31.56 16.76
C THR A 155 -32.51 32.99 17.22
N ARG A 156 -31.46 33.83 17.26
CA ARG A 156 -31.62 35.27 17.60
C ARG A 156 -32.57 36.01 16.66
N SER A 157 -32.75 35.51 15.44
CA SER A 157 -33.66 36.05 14.42
C SER A 157 -35.07 35.48 14.43
N GLY A 158 -35.39 34.55 15.34
CA GLY A 158 -36.70 33.90 15.39
C GLY A 158 -36.82 32.65 14.51
N LEU A 159 -35.72 32.17 13.89
CA LEU A 159 -35.75 30.95 13.10
C LEU A 159 -35.75 29.72 14.02
N LYS A 160 -36.63 28.75 13.73
CA LYS A 160 -36.69 27.50 14.50
C LYS A 160 -35.59 26.56 14.07
N ALA A 161 -34.79 26.11 15.01
CA ALA A 161 -33.61 25.31 14.83
C ALA A 161 -33.84 23.92 15.45
N ALA A 162 -33.94 22.88 14.62
CA ALA A 162 -34.16 21.51 15.10
C ALA A 162 -33.45 20.48 14.25
N SER A 163 -33.40 19.27 14.79
CA SER A 163 -32.86 18.14 14.05
C SER A 163 -33.79 17.68 12.93
N VAL A 164 -33.22 17.03 11.89
CA VAL A 164 -33.99 16.56 10.71
C VAL A 164 -35.16 15.65 11.12
N SER A 165 -34.90 14.67 11.99
CA SER A 165 -35.95 13.74 12.44
C SER A 165 -37.04 14.47 13.23
N THR A 166 -36.69 15.42 14.10
CA THR A 166 -37.65 16.24 14.84
C THR A 166 -38.54 17.06 13.90
N SER A 167 -37.95 17.69 12.86
CA SER A 167 -38.71 18.45 11.87
C SER A 167 -39.69 17.56 11.10
N ILE A 168 -39.29 16.34 10.71
CA ILE A 168 -40.18 15.38 10.05
C ILE A 168 -41.33 14.97 10.97
N TYR A 169 -41.06 14.70 12.24
CA TYR A 169 -42.11 14.34 13.20
C TYR A 169 -43.07 15.50 13.50
N ASN A 170 -42.59 16.74 13.37
CA ASN A 170 -43.41 17.93 13.58
C ASN A 170 -44.32 18.25 12.38
N ASP A 171 -44.07 17.65 11.21
CA ASP A 171 -44.85 17.90 10.00
C ASP A 171 -46.33 17.49 10.14
N SER A 172 -47.22 18.34 9.61
CA SER A 172 -48.67 18.16 9.75
C SER A 172 -49.20 16.91 9.03
N LYS A 173 -48.58 16.49 7.93
CA LYS A 173 -48.94 15.25 7.23
C LYS A 173 -48.48 14.04 8.02
N PHE A 174 -47.27 14.08 8.59
CA PHE A 174 -46.77 13.00 9.45
C PHE A 174 -47.69 12.77 10.66
N ARG A 175 -48.09 13.85 11.35
CA ARG A 175 -49.06 13.79 12.47
C ARG A 175 -50.40 13.15 12.10
N THR A 176 -50.84 13.31 10.85
CA THR A 176 -52.11 12.74 10.36
C THR A 176 -52.02 11.24 10.09
N ILE A 177 -50.86 10.75 9.62
CA ILE A 177 -50.65 9.32 9.32
C ILE A 177 -50.19 8.51 10.54
N LEU A 178 -49.55 9.16 11.52
CA LEU A 178 -48.91 8.53 12.68
C LEU A 178 -49.85 7.54 13.42
N PRO A 179 -51.08 7.91 13.83
CA PRO A 179 -51.95 7.02 14.60
C PRO A 179 -52.45 5.80 13.82
N LYS A 180 -52.44 5.87 12.49
CA LYS A 180 -52.89 4.79 11.60
C LYS A 180 -51.80 3.75 11.38
N LEU A 181 -50.54 4.19 11.28
CA LEU A 181 -49.43 3.35 10.84
C LEU A 181 -48.46 2.96 11.95
N TYR A 182 -48.42 3.70 13.08
CA TYR A 182 -47.46 3.47 14.15
C TYR A 182 -48.13 3.18 15.50
N THR A 183 -47.46 2.42 16.36
CA THR A 183 -47.94 2.15 17.72
C THR A 183 -47.74 3.33 18.67
N SER A 184 -46.74 4.17 18.41
CA SER A 184 -46.31 5.28 19.25
C SER A 184 -47.03 6.59 18.90
N PRO A 185 -47.80 7.20 19.82
CA PRO A 185 -48.46 8.48 19.61
C PRO A 185 -47.49 9.66 19.76
N ILE A 186 -47.86 10.82 19.21
CA ILE A 186 -46.97 11.99 19.07
C ILE A 186 -46.45 12.50 20.42
N GLU A 187 -47.27 12.40 21.46
CA GLU A 187 -46.96 12.82 22.84
C GLU A 187 -45.79 12.02 23.41
N THR A 188 -45.69 10.72 23.08
CA THR A 188 -44.58 9.86 23.53
C THR A 188 -43.29 10.08 22.75
N ILE A 189 -43.38 10.61 21.53
CA ILE A 189 -42.23 10.94 20.66
C ILE A 189 -41.61 12.27 21.09
N PHE A 190 -42.45 13.26 21.46
CA PHE A 190 -42.05 14.58 21.93
C PHE A 190 -41.93 14.68 23.46
N CYS A 191 -41.92 13.55 24.16
CA CYS A 191 -41.77 13.54 25.61
C CYS A 191 -40.43 14.20 26.01
N PRO A 192 -40.43 15.22 26.88
CA PRO A 192 -39.20 15.89 27.31
C PRO A 192 -38.24 14.94 28.02
N ASP A 193 -38.79 14.01 28.81
CA ASP A 193 -38.07 12.91 29.44
C ASP A 193 -38.03 11.71 28.50
N PRO A 194 -36.86 11.40 27.93
CA PRO A 194 -36.76 10.32 26.96
C PRO A 194 -36.94 8.92 27.55
N ASN A 195 -36.67 8.73 28.83
CA ASN A 195 -36.87 7.44 29.49
C ASN A 195 -38.36 7.17 29.66
N GLN A 196 -39.14 8.21 29.99
CA GLN A 196 -40.61 8.13 30.02
C GLN A 196 -41.17 7.91 28.61
N GLY A 197 -40.66 8.63 27.60
CA GLY A 197 -41.03 8.46 26.20
C GLY A 197 -40.77 7.05 25.68
N LEU A 198 -39.54 6.54 25.84
CA LEU A 198 -39.15 5.17 25.47
C LEU A 198 -40.06 4.15 26.16
N TYR A 199 -40.29 4.34 27.45
CA TYR A 199 -41.12 3.42 28.20
C TYR A 199 -42.54 3.34 27.63
N CYS A 200 -43.18 4.50 27.43
CA CYS A 200 -44.54 4.54 26.88
C CYS A 200 -44.61 3.93 25.48
N GLN A 201 -43.60 4.16 24.63
CA GLN A 201 -43.54 3.56 23.30
C GLN A 201 -43.43 2.03 23.35
N LEU A 202 -42.61 1.48 24.27
CA LEU A 202 -42.50 0.04 24.49
C LEU A 202 -43.80 -0.56 25.03
N LEU A 203 -44.43 0.09 26.01
CA LEU A 203 -45.71 -0.35 26.56
C LEU A 203 -46.79 -0.41 25.48
N LEU A 204 -46.92 0.65 24.68
CA LEU A 204 -47.92 0.73 23.62
C LEU A 204 -47.64 -0.28 22.49
N GLY A 205 -46.38 -0.55 22.21
CA GLY A 205 -45.97 -1.63 21.31
C GLY A 205 -46.26 -3.03 21.85
N LEU A 206 -46.14 -3.24 23.16
CA LEU A 206 -46.51 -4.51 23.81
C LEU A 206 -48.03 -4.71 23.86
N ILE A 207 -48.80 -3.67 24.15
CA ILE A 207 -50.28 -3.71 24.14
C ILE A 207 -50.77 -4.09 22.74
N GLN A 208 -50.18 -3.52 21.70
CA GLN A 208 -50.55 -3.75 20.30
C GLN A 208 -49.73 -4.89 19.65
N ARG A 209 -49.15 -5.82 20.42
CA ARG A 209 -48.19 -6.82 19.92
C ARG A 209 -48.64 -7.62 18.70
N ASP A 210 -49.93 -7.92 18.61
CA ASP A 210 -50.51 -8.73 17.54
C ASP A 210 -50.83 -7.92 16.28
N GLU A 211 -50.66 -6.60 16.31
CA GLU A 211 -50.73 -5.70 15.15
C GLU A 211 -49.34 -5.33 14.62
N VAL A 212 -48.26 -5.56 15.38
CA VAL A 212 -46.90 -5.13 15.01
C VAL A 212 -46.30 -6.03 13.92
N VAL A 213 -46.07 -5.44 12.75
CA VAL A 213 -45.49 -6.12 11.57
C VAL A 213 -44.02 -5.78 11.38
N THR A 214 -43.56 -4.64 11.90
CA THR A 214 -42.16 -4.21 11.84
C THR A 214 -41.73 -3.60 13.17
N VAL A 215 -40.52 -3.91 13.62
CA VAL A 215 -39.89 -3.30 14.79
C VAL A 215 -38.66 -2.53 14.32
N GLY A 216 -38.45 -1.28 14.75
CA GLY A 216 -37.33 -0.50 14.25
C GLY A 216 -36.94 0.72 15.09
N SER A 217 -35.80 1.29 14.74
CA SER A 217 -35.32 2.59 15.22
C SER A 217 -34.29 3.11 14.21
N LEU A 218 -34.09 4.44 14.14
CA LEU A 218 -33.07 5.05 13.26
C LEU A 218 -31.65 4.51 13.53
N PHE A 219 -31.34 4.11 14.78
CA PHE A 219 -30.06 3.49 15.15
C PHE A 219 -30.25 2.26 16.05
N ALA A 220 -29.41 1.24 15.85
CA ALA A 220 -29.42 -0.03 16.58
C ALA A 220 -29.28 0.12 18.11
N SER A 221 -28.57 1.16 18.58
CA SER A 221 -28.25 1.39 19.99
C SER A 221 -29.45 1.69 20.91
N THR A 222 -30.64 1.89 20.34
CA THR A 222 -31.78 2.51 21.03
C THR A 222 -32.80 1.50 21.60
N VAL A 223 -32.54 0.19 21.49
CA VAL A 223 -33.58 -0.86 21.62
C VAL A 223 -33.65 -1.54 23.02
N LEU A 224 -32.97 -1.05 24.05
CA LEU A 224 -32.95 -1.73 25.36
C LEU A 224 -33.28 -0.79 26.52
N ARG A 225 -34.46 -0.96 27.13
CA ARG A 225 -34.83 -0.71 28.57
C ARG A 225 -36.35 -0.48 28.73
N GLY A 226 -36.97 -1.06 29.77
CA GLY A 226 -38.30 -0.59 30.21
C GLY A 226 -38.79 -1.11 31.58
N ARG A 227 -39.51 -0.26 32.35
CA ARG A 227 -40.64 -0.56 33.28
C ARG A 227 -41.59 0.67 33.49
N LEU A 228 -42.93 0.50 33.59
CA LEU A 228 -43.90 1.56 33.94
C LEU A 228 -44.17 1.38 35.42
N SER A 229 -43.86 2.42 36.16
CA SER A 229 -44.12 2.54 37.58
C SER A 229 -44.56 4.00 37.81
N ASP A 230 -44.90 4.35 39.04
CA ASP A 230 -45.35 5.68 39.47
C ASP A 230 -44.41 6.85 39.06
N TRP A 231 -43.23 6.55 38.53
CA TRP A 231 -42.21 7.47 38.01
C TRP A 231 -42.52 8.17 36.68
N ILE A 232 -43.56 7.78 35.91
CA ILE A 232 -43.97 8.58 34.73
C ILE A 232 -44.64 9.86 35.22
N THR A 233 -43.95 10.99 35.22
CA THR A 233 -44.49 12.27 35.68
C THR A 233 -45.14 13.10 34.57
N ASP A 234 -44.85 12.80 33.31
CA ASP A 234 -45.37 13.56 32.16
C ASP A 234 -46.86 13.28 31.89
N SER A 235 -47.67 14.34 31.92
CA SER A 235 -49.12 14.26 31.73
C SER A 235 -49.52 13.89 30.29
N GLY A 236 -48.73 14.26 29.29
CA GLY A 236 -48.99 13.92 27.88
C GLY A 236 -48.81 12.43 27.63
N CYS A 237 -47.72 11.85 28.12
CA CYS A 237 -47.47 10.41 28.10
C CYS A 237 -48.53 9.61 28.87
N ARG A 238 -48.95 10.07 30.07
CA ARG A 238 -50.03 9.43 30.84
C ARG A 238 -51.36 9.45 30.09
N ASN A 239 -51.74 10.59 29.53
CA ASN A 239 -52.99 10.72 28.78
C ASN A 239 -52.98 9.83 27.53
N ALA A 240 -51.90 9.86 26.74
CA ALA A 240 -51.76 9.03 25.54
C ALA A 240 -51.77 7.53 25.87
N ALA A 241 -51.08 7.10 26.93
CA ALA A 241 -51.11 5.71 27.38
C ALA A 241 -52.50 5.28 27.86
N SER A 242 -53.21 6.14 28.61
CA SER A 242 -54.55 5.85 29.14
C SER A 242 -55.63 5.66 28.05
N LEU A 243 -55.47 6.31 26.89
CA LEU A 243 -56.39 6.19 25.76
C LEU A 243 -56.32 4.81 25.08
N VAL A 244 -55.19 4.11 25.21
CA VAL A 244 -54.93 2.82 24.56
C VAL A 244 -54.94 1.67 25.57
N MET A 245 -54.58 1.92 26.84
CA MET A 245 -54.54 0.91 27.90
C MET A 245 -55.93 0.40 28.28
N LYS A 246 -56.12 -0.92 28.18
CA LYS A 246 -57.21 -1.67 28.80
C LYS A 246 -56.60 -2.80 29.64
N PRO A 247 -57.15 -3.14 30.82
CA PRO A 247 -56.66 -4.26 31.62
C PRO A 247 -56.72 -5.56 30.80
N ASN A 248 -55.57 -6.21 30.59
CA ASN A 248 -55.46 -7.50 29.91
C ASN A 248 -54.48 -8.42 30.66
N PRO A 249 -54.94 -9.14 31.70
CA PRO A 249 -54.08 -9.97 32.54
C PRO A 249 -53.46 -11.14 31.78
N GLU A 250 -54.18 -11.77 30.85
CA GLU A 250 -53.65 -12.90 30.06
C GLU A 250 -52.43 -12.51 29.22
N GLN A 251 -52.46 -11.32 28.62
CA GLN A 251 -51.33 -10.78 27.87
C GLN A 251 -50.16 -10.40 28.78
N ALA A 252 -50.45 -9.88 29.98
CA ALA A 252 -49.42 -9.58 30.97
C ALA A 252 -48.70 -10.85 31.46
N ASP A 253 -49.46 -11.90 31.79
CA ASP A 253 -48.93 -13.21 32.19
C ASP A 253 -48.09 -13.83 31.08
N LEU A 254 -48.53 -13.71 29.81
CA LEU A 254 -47.77 -14.18 28.65
C LEU A 254 -46.44 -13.44 28.50
N ILE A 255 -46.44 -12.11 28.62
CA ILE A 255 -45.22 -11.28 28.54
C ILE A 255 -44.28 -11.62 29.70
N GLU A 256 -44.81 -11.77 30.91
CA GLU A 256 -44.04 -12.15 32.09
C GLU A 256 -43.36 -13.51 31.89
N ASN A 257 -44.08 -14.51 31.40
CA ASN A 257 -43.53 -15.83 31.09
C ASN A 257 -42.42 -15.76 30.01
N ILE A 258 -42.61 -14.94 28.97
CA ILE A 258 -41.59 -14.73 27.93
C ILE A 258 -40.34 -14.06 28.50
N CYS A 259 -40.49 -13.04 29.34
CA CYS A 259 -39.38 -12.29 29.92
C CYS A 259 -38.65 -13.03 31.05
N ASN A 260 -39.33 -13.94 31.77
CA ASN A 260 -38.74 -14.79 32.80
C ASN A 260 -37.95 -15.99 32.24
N CYS A 261 -37.91 -16.17 30.92
CA CYS A 261 -37.07 -17.19 30.29
C CYS A 261 -35.58 -16.96 30.60
N LYS A 262 -34.83 -18.04 30.88
CA LYS A 262 -33.39 -17.99 31.17
C LYS A 262 -32.54 -17.39 30.03
N SER A 263 -33.03 -17.42 28.79
CA SER A 263 -32.35 -16.86 27.62
C SER A 263 -33.27 -15.92 26.85
N TRP A 264 -32.75 -14.74 26.54
CA TRP A 264 -33.40 -13.70 25.73
C TRP A 264 -33.14 -13.85 24.23
N GLU A 265 -32.57 -14.98 23.82
CA GLU A 265 -32.39 -15.29 22.42
C GLU A 265 -33.75 -15.35 21.69
N GLY A 266 -33.88 -14.63 20.58
CA GLY A 266 -35.11 -14.52 19.79
C GLY A 266 -36.26 -13.81 20.50
N ILE A 267 -36.00 -13.01 21.55
CA ILE A 267 -37.03 -12.33 22.35
C ILE A 267 -37.96 -11.45 21.51
N ILE A 268 -37.45 -10.78 20.48
CA ILE A 268 -38.24 -9.87 19.65
C ILE A 268 -39.36 -10.63 18.94
N ARG A 269 -39.08 -11.84 18.44
CA ARG A 269 -40.07 -12.67 17.76
C ARG A 269 -41.09 -13.29 18.74
N LYS A 270 -40.69 -13.50 19.99
CA LYS A 270 -41.60 -14.00 21.05
C LYS A 270 -42.58 -12.91 21.48
N LEU A 271 -42.09 -11.69 21.67
CA LEU A 271 -42.92 -10.53 22.06
C LEU A 271 -43.82 -10.07 20.90
N TRP A 272 -43.27 -9.95 19.69
CA TRP A 272 -43.95 -9.49 18.47
C TRP A 272 -43.95 -10.58 17.39
N PRO A 273 -44.88 -11.56 17.47
CA PRO A 273 -44.86 -12.75 16.62
C PRO A 273 -45.14 -12.47 15.14
N LYS A 274 -45.81 -11.35 14.79
CA LYS A 274 -46.07 -10.94 13.41
C LYS A 274 -44.97 -10.06 12.80
N ALA A 275 -43.90 -9.77 13.55
CA ALA A 275 -42.77 -9.01 13.04
C ALA A 275 -42.14 -9.74 11.84
N ARG A 276 -41.99 -9.03 10.70
CA ARG A 276 -41.43 -9.56 9.45
C ARG A 276 -39.95 -9.25 9.29
N TYR A 277 -39.49 -8.11 9.81
CA TYR A 277 -38.09 -7.67 9.78
C TYR A 277 -37.83 -6.60 10.84
N ILE A 278 -36.54 -6.29 11.06
CA ILE A 278 -36.09 -5.21 11.92
C ILE A 278 -35.53 -4.06 11.08
N GLY A 279 -36.16 -2.89 11.14
CA GLY A 279 -35.69 -1.70 10.44
C GLY A 279 -34.67 -0.93 11.26
N CYS A 280 -33.39 -0.98 10.89
CA CYS A 280 -32.34 -0.18 11.53
C CYS A 280 -31.10 -0.05 10.65
N VAL A 281 -30.32 1.02 10.86
CA VAL A 281 -29.01 1.18 10.21
C VAL A 281 -28.01 0.21 10.83
N CYS A 282 -27.49 -0.71 10.02
CA CYS A 282 -26.54 -1.77 10.42
C CYS A 282 -25.14 -1.59 9.81
N THR A 283 -24.87 -0.44 9.19
CA THR A 283 -23.63 -0.13 8.48
C THR A 283 -22.75 0.84 9.27
N GLY A 284 -21.47 0.95 8.89
CA GLY A 284 -20.47 1.76 9.60
C GLY A 284 -20.30 1.33 11.06
N VAL A 285 -20.21 2.31 11.97
CA VAL A 285 -20.06 2.09 13.42
C VAL A 285 -21.19 1.25 14.04
N MET A 286 -22.37 1.22 13.43
CA MET A 286 -23.51 0.46 13.93
C MET A 286 -23.37 -1.05 13.69
N ARG A 287 -22.41 -1.48 12.86
CA ARG A 287 -22.12 -2.89 12.59
C ARG A 287 -21.77 -3.68 13.85
N GLN A 288 -21.21 -3.03 14.87
CA GLN A 288 -20.86 -3.67 16.14
C GLN A 288 -22.07 -4.25 16.91
N TYR A 289 -23.27 -3.72 16.68
CA TYR A 289 -24.50 -4.20 17.32
C TYR A 289 -25.17 -5.36 16.56
N VAL A 290 -24.69 -5.72 15.36
CA VAL A 290 -25.31 -6.75 14.51
C VAL A 290 -25.37 -8.10 15.23
N ALA A 291 -24.30 -8.52 15.90
CA ALA A 291 -24.28 -9.80 16.61
C ALA A 291 -25.29 -9.85 17.78
N GLU A 292 -25.45 -8.75 18.51
CA GLU A 292 -26.44 -8.64 19.60
C GLU A 292 -27.87 -8.61 19.05
N LEU A 293 -28.10 -7.87 17.96
CA LEU A 293 -29.39 -7.86 17.28
C LEU A 293 -29.74 -9.24 16.73
N GLU A 294 -28.81 -9.95 16.10
CA GLU A 294 -29.02 -11.32 15.62
C GLU A 294 -29.41 -12.27 16.78
N PHE A 295 -28.78 -12.13 17.94
CA PHE A 295 -29.14 -12.87 19.15
C PHE A 295 -30.59 -12.59 19.59
N TYR A 296 -31.00 -11.31 19.70
CA TYR A 296 -32.36 -10.95 20.13
C TYR A 296 -33.43 -11.21 19.09
N CYS A 297 -33.09 -11.21 17.80
CA CYS A 297 -34.03 -11.29 16.69
C CYS A 297 -34.18 -12.69 16.11
N ARG A 298 -33.14 -13.55 16.25
CA ARG A 298 -33.01 -14.94 15.77
C ARG A 298 -33.97 -15.31 14.62
N GLY A 299 -33.54 -15.01 13.39
CA GLY A 299 -34.26 -15.37 12.16
C GLY A 299 -35.13 -14.28 11.55
N LEU A 300 -35.18 -13.07 12.14
CA LEU A 300 -35.73 -11.88 11.47
C LEU A 300 -34.63 -11.16 10.67
N PRO A 301 -34.88 -10.78 9.41
CA PRO A 301 -33.94 -9.99 8.62
C PRO A 301 -33.69 -8.61 9.23
N LEU A 302 -32.43 -8.17 9.23
CA LEU A 302 -32.04 -6.79 9.57
C LEU A 302 -32.04 -5.97 8.28
N VAL A 303 -32.90 -4.96 8.20
CA VAL A 303 -33.13 -4.18 6.97
C VAL A 303 -32.66 -2.75 7.18
N SER A 304 -31.56 -2.38 6.54
CA SER A 304 -31.14 -0.98 6.40
C SER A 304 -31.71 -0.43 5.10
N THR A 305 -32.67 0.50 5.20
CA THR A 305 -33.49 0.93 4.05
C THR A 305 -32.85 2.03 3.21
N PHE A 306 -32.09 2.94 3.81
CA PHE A 306 -31.53 4.08 3.09
C PHE A 306 -30.24 4.61 3.72
N TYR A 307 -29.55 5.45 2.96
CA TYR A 307 -28.38 6.22 3.37
C TYR A 307 -28.65 7.73 3.22
N GLY A 308 -28.39 8.48 4.27
CA GLY A 308 -28.52 9.93 4.30
C GLY A 308 -27.64 10.56 5.37
N CYS A 309 -27.18 11.77 5.09
CA CYS A 309 -26.53 12.66 6.03
C CYS A 309 -27.46 13.83 6.35
N SER A 310 -27.03 14.73 7.25
CA SER A 310 -27.89 15.86 7.60
C SER A 310 -27.83 16.98 6.57
N GLU A 311 -26.79 16.98 5.74
CA GLU A 311 -26.59 17.90 4.63
C GLU A 311 -27.34 17.48 3.37
N ALA A 312 -27.54 16.18 3.16
CA ALA A 312 -28.28 15.63 2.02
C ALA A 312 -28.79 14.20 2.28
N ILE A 313 -29.96 13.92 1.72
CA ILE A 313 -30.46 12.56 1.55
C ILE A 313 -29.86 11.99 0.25
N CYS A 314 -29.29 10.79 0.29
CA CYS A 314 -28.40 10.34 -0.79
C CYS A 314 -28.95 9.13 -1.56
N GLY A 315 -29.17 8.00 -0.90
CA GLY A 315 -29.43 6.74 -1.60
C GLY A 315 -30.31 5.75 -0.84
N ILE A 316 -30.81 4.75 -1.56
CA ILE A 316 -31.73 3.72 -1.05
C ILE A 316 -31.13 2.32 -1.22
N ASN A 317 -31.46 1.40 -0.33
CA ASN A 317 -31.09 0.00 -0.49
C ASN A 317 -32.13 -0.71 -1.37
N LEU A 318 -31.71 -1.15 -2.57
CA LEU A 318 -32.57 -1.89 -3.50
C LEU A 318 -32.70 -3.38 -3.14
N GLU A 319 -31.80 -3.91 -2.31
CA GLU A 319 -31.79 -5.30 -1.85
C GLU A 319 -31.96 -5.36 -0.33
N PRO A 320 -33.18 -5.13 0.21
CA PRO A 320 -33.40 -5.03 1.65
C PRO A 320 -33.14 -6.34 2.42
N LEU A 321 -33.00 -7.49 1.75
CA LEU A 321 -32.74 -8.80 2.34
C LEU A 321 -31.25 -9.19 2.34
N CYS A 322 -30.36 -8.36 1.80
CA CYS A 322 -28.92 -8.63 1.82
C CYS A 322 -28.39 -8.72 3.27
N LYS A 323 -27.27 -9.42 3.46
CA LYS A 323 -26.64 -9.49 4.78
C LYS A 323 -26.08 -8.12 5.16
N PRO A 324 -25.98 -7.79 6.46
CA PRO A 324 -25.43 -6.50 6.90
C PRO A 324 -24.02 -6.16 6.38
N CYS A 325 -23.21 -7.17 6.02
CA CYS A 325 -21.89 -6.98 5.41
C CYS A 325 -21.96 -6.54 3.94
N ASP A 326 -23.04 -6.85 3.23
CA ASP A 326 -23.18 -6.69 1.78
C ASP A 326 -24.03 -5.45 1.39
N ILE A 327 -24.59 -4.75 2.38
CA ILE A 327 -25.49 -3.61 2.18
C ILE A 327 -24.82 -2.54 1.31
N SER A 328 -25.46 -2.26 0.17
CA SER A 328 -25.06 -1.20 -0.76
C SER A 328 -26.25 -0.26 -1.01
N TYR A 329 -26.00 1.04 -1.07
CA TYR A 329 -27.03 2.06 -1.28
C TYR A 329 -26.91 2.65 -2.69
N THR A 330 -27.97 2.52 -3.48
CA THR A 330 -28.08 3.13 -4.81
C THR A 330 -28.38 4.61 -4.67
N PHE A 331 -27.49 5.47 -5.15
CA PHE A 331 -27.68 6.92 -5.08
C PHE A 331 -28.78 7.39 -6.04
N LEU A 332 -29.65 8.27 -5.55
CA LEU A 332 -30.77 8.79 -6.31
C LEU A 332 -30.41 10.15 -6.93
N PRO A 333 -30.23 10.24 -8.26
CA PRO A 333 -29.65 11.41 -8.93
C PRO A 333 -30.53 12.68 -8.86
N ASN A 334 -31.77 12.59 -8.40
CA ASN A 334 -32.67 13.72 -8.27
C ASN A 334 -32.61 14.41 -6.89
N MET A 335 -31.87 13.87 -5.93
CA MET A 335 -31.90 14.34 -4.53
C MET A 335 -31.01 15.57 -4.29
N ALA A 336 -29.79 15.53 -4.82
CA ALA A 336 -28.80 16.60 -4.80
C ALA A 336 -27.86 16.40 -5.99
N TYR A 337 -27.04 17.40 -6.31
CA TYR A 337 -25.92 17.21 -7.24
C TYR A 337 -24.74 16.62 -6.46
N PHE A 338 -24.25 15.47 -6.92
CA PHE A 338 -23.23 14.68 -6.24
C PHE A 338 -21.91 14.72 -7.01
N GLU A 339 -20.86 15.08 -6.30
CA GLU A 339 -19.48 15.00 -6.75
C GLU A 339 -18.70 14.11 -5.78
N PHE A 340 -17.64 13.49 -6.29
CA PHE A 340 -16.89 12.48 -5.57
C PHE A 340 -15.41 12.82 -5.65
N LEU A 341 -14.80 13.02 -4.49
CA LEU A 341 -13.36 13.25 -4.37
C LEU A 341 -12.69 11.88 -4.21
N PRO A 342 -11.82 11.44 -5.14
CA PRO A 342 -11.12 10.17 -4.98
C PRO A 342 -10.35 10.14 -3.65
N VAL A 343 -10.65 9.12 -2.85
CA VAL A 343 -9.88 8.78 -1.65
C VAL A 343 -8.89 7.73 -2.09
N GLU A 344 -7.62 8.08 -1.98
CA GLU A 344 -6.54 7.11 -2.14
C GLU A 344 -6.74 6.07 -1.05
N ASN A 345 -7.02 4.84 -1.46
CA ASN A 345 -6.91 3.73 -0.53
C ASN A 345 -5.47 3.77 -0.01
N ASP A 346 -5.25 3.65 1.31
CA ASP A 346 -3.93 3.47 1.92
C ASP A 346 -3.19 2.18 1.45
N HIS A 347 -3.68 1.56 0.37
CA HIS A 347 -3.13 0.46 -0.41
C HIS A 347 -2.65 0.90 -1.81
N ASP A 348 -2.66 2.19 -2.12
CA ASP A 348 -2.34 2.77 -3.43
C ASP A 348 -1.49 4.04 -3.25
N GLU A 349 -0.19 3.88 -2.97
CA GLU A 349 0.79 4.98 -2.81
C GLU A 349 1.11 5.73 -4.13
N SER A 350 0.19 5.75 -5.10
CA SER A 350 0.41 6.27 -6.44
C SER A 350 -0.13 7.68 -6.70
N ILE A 351 -0.79 8.36 -5.72
CA ILE A 351 -1.45 9.67 -5.98
C ILE A 351 -1.12 10.79 -4.95
N GLU A 352 -0.21 10.62 -3.98
CA GLU A 352 0.13 11.73 -3.05
C GLU A 352 1.05 12.85 -3.62
N MET A 353 1.31 12.89 -4.93
CA MET A 353 2.13 13.96 -5.56
C MET A 353 1.45 14.70 -6.71
N LYS A 354 0.17 15.05 -6.57
CA LYS A 354 -0.40 16.25 -7.20
C LYS A 354 -1.57 16.80 -6.40
N ARG A 355 -1.32 17.52 -5.31
CA ARG A 355 -2.30 18.52 -4.83
C ARG A 355 -1.56 19.80 -4.43
N ASN A 356 -1.36 20.67 -5.42
CA ASN A 356 -1.72 22.06 -5.17
C ASN A 356 -3.24 22.04 -4.98
N ASP A 357 -3.76 22.73 -3.96
CA ASP A 357 -5.20 22.84 -3.63
C ASP A 357 -6.07 23.42 -4.76
N GLU A 358 -5.52 23.59 -5.97
CA GLU A 358 -6.16 24.27 -7.09
C GLU A 358 -6.63 23.34 -8.24
N ASP A 359 -6.26 22.05 -8.30
CA ASP A 359 -6.56 21.18 -9.47
C ASP A 359 -6.81 19.67 -9.17
N THR A 360 -7.51 19.30 -8.09
CA THR A 360 -8.02 17.90 -7.98
C THR A 360 -9.39 17.80 -8.66
N GLU A 361 -9.48 17.07 -9.78
CA GLU A 361 -10.70 16.96 -10.55
C GLU A 361 -11.74 16.05 -9.86
N LEU A 362 -12.84 16.64 -9.36
CA LEU A 362 -13.97 15.89 -8.79
C LEU A 362 -14.67 15.05 -9.87
N VAL A 363 -15.04 13.84 -9.49
CA VAL A 363 -15.74 12.90 -10.36
C VAL A 363 -17.25 13.08 -10.22
N ASP A 364 -17.97 13.14 -11.35
CA ASP A 364 -19.44 13.17 -11.34
C ASP A 364 -20.02 11.81 -10.92
N LEU A 365 -21.25 11.81 -10.41
CA LEU A 365 -21.97 10.60 -9.98
C LEU A 365 -21.85 9.39 -10.93
N VAL A 366 -22.01 9.59 -12.24
CA VAL A 366 -21.97 8.49 -13.22
C VAL A 366 -20.57 8.08 -13.67
N ASN A 367 -19.55 8.84 -13.28
CA ASN A 367 -18.16 8.64 -13.71
C ASN A 367 -17.29 7.96 -12.64
N VAL A 368 -17.88 7.61 -11.48
CA VAL A 368 -17.18 6.87 -10.43
C VAL A 368 -16.81 5.46 -10.90
N LYS A 369 -15.80 4.83 -10.29
CA LYS A 369 -15.32 3.50 -10.69
C LYS A 369 -15.62 2.47 -9.62
N ALA A 370 -16.13 1.29 -10.02
CA ALA A 370 -16.33 0.16 -9.13
C ALA A 370 -15.01 -0.24 -8.42
N GLY A 371 -15.09 -0.55 -7.13
CA GLY A 371 -13.94 -0.90 -6.28
C GLY A 371 -13.14 0.30 -5.75
N GLN A 372 -13.43 1.53 -6.19
CA GLN A 372 -12.73 2.73 -5.72
C GLN A 372 -13.50 3.44 -4.60
N CYS A 373 -12.76 4.02 -3.65
CA CYS A 373 -13.28 4.82 -2.55
C CYS A 373 -13.31 6.30 -2.90
N TYR A 374 -14.37 6.97 -2.49
CA TYR A 374 -14.56 8.39 -2.72
C TYR A 374 -15.12 9.08 -1.48
N GLU A 375 -14.70 10.31 -1.27
CA GLU A 375 -15.27 11.20 -0.28
C GLU A 375 -16.42 12.00 -0.92
N LEU A 376 -17.57 12.01 -0.25
CA LEU A 376 -18.79 12.60 -0.77
C LEU A 376 -18.75 14.14 -0.70
N VAL A 377 -19.00 14.78 -1.85
CA VAL A 377 -19.18 16.22 -2.00
C VAL A 377 -20.59 16.49 -2.54
N VAL A 378 -21.33 17.39 -1.89
CA VAL A 378 -22.74 17.64 -2.23
C VAL A 378 -22.98 19.10 -2.58
N THR A 379 -23.82 19.30 -3.60
CA THR A 379 -24.44 20.60 -3.90
C THR A 379 -25.95 20.48 -3.79
N THR A 380 -26.56 21.29 -2.95
CA THR A 380 -27.98 21.18 -2.59
C THR A 380 -28.75 22.45 -2.92
N SER A 381 -30.07 22.32 -3.10
CA SER A 381 -30.96 23.48 -3.27
C SER A 381 -31.00 24.41 -2.05
N ALA A 382 -30.56 23.92 -0.88
CA ALA A 382 -30.48 24.66 0.37
C ALA A 382 -29.25 25.58 0.49
N GLY A 383 -28.44 25.70 -0.56
CA GLY A 383 -27.31 26.64 -0.59
C GLY A 383 -25.99 26.07 -0.07
N LEU A 384 -25.87 24.75 0.03
CA LEU A 384 -24.57 24.10 0.16
C LEU A 384 -24.00 23.90 -1.25
N TYR A 385 -22.85 24.48 -1.56
CA TYR A 385 -22.20 24.38 -2.87
C TYR A 385 -20.86 23.69 -2.73
N ARG A 386 -20.66 22.56 -3.42
CA ARG A 386 -19.46 21.72 -3.34
C ARG A 386 -19.01 21.48 -1.89
N TYR A 387 -19.98 21.21 -1.02
CA TYR A 387 -19.74 21.02 0.41
C TYR A 387 -19.22 19.60 0.68
N LYS A 388 -18.11 19.53 1.41
CA LYS A 388 -17.44 18.29 1.78
C LYS A 388 -18.09 17.65 3.00
N VAL A 389 -18.73 16.49 2.83
CA VAL A 389 -19.50 15.80 3.88
C VAL A 389 -18.60 15.09 4.90
N GLY A 390 -17.48 14.54 4.43
CA GLY A 390 -16.53 13.75 5.23
C GLY A 390 -16.78 12.24 5.24
N ASP A 391 -17.84 11.77 4.59
CA ASP A 391 -18.16 10.34 4.49
C ASP A 391 -17.39 9.71 3.31
N VAL A 392 -16.73 8.57 3.56
CA VAL A 392 -16.00 7.77 2.58
C VAL A 392 -16.86 6.60 2.14
N LEU A 393 -17.07 6.52 0.83
CA LEU A 393 -17.98 5.58 0.18
C LEU A 393 -17.21 4.77 -0.88
N MET A 394 -17.31 3.45 -0.82
CA MET A 394 -16.75 2.56 -1.83
C MET A 394 -17.82 2.21 -2.85
N VAL A 395 -17.52 2.34 -4.15
CA VAL A 395 -18.44 1.93 -5.20
C VAL A 395 -18.47 0.39 -5.26
N SER A 396 -19.58 -0.22 -4.87
CA SER A 396 -19.74 -1.68 -4.92
C SER A 396 -20.24 -2.18 -6.27
N GLY A 397 -20.90 -1.31 -7.04
CA GLY A 397 -21.46 -1.66 -8.33
C GLY A 397 -22.34 -0.55 -8.89
N PHE A 398 -23.16 -0.90 -9.87
CA PHE A 398 -24.11 0.01 -10.53
C PHE A 398 -25.45 -0.68 -10.68
N TYR A 399 -26.52 0.07 -10.40
CA TYR A 399 -27.87 -0.29 -10.79
C TYR A 399 -28.28 0.62 -11.94
N ASN A 400 -28.40 0.05 -13.15
CA ASN A 400 -28.43 0.80 -14.41
C ASN A 400 -27.20 1.72 -14.50
N ASN A 401 -27.40 3.03 -14.66
CA ASN A 401 -26.31 4.02 -14.71
C ASN A 401 -26.06 4.70 -13.35
N ALA A 402 -26.82 4.36 -12.29
CA ALA A 402 -26.63 4.93 -10.97
C ALA A 402 -25.67 4.05 -10.13
N PRO A 403 -24.61 4.62 -9.54
CA PRO A 403 -23.70 3.88 -8.69
C PRO A 403 -24.35 3.42 -7.39
N GLN A 404 -23.89 2.27 -6.91
CA GLN A 404 -24.20 1.72 -5.59
C GLN A 404 -22.97 1.86 -4.70
N PHE A 405 -23.19 2.36 -3.48
CA PHE A 405 -22.12 2.65 -2.54
C PHE A 405 -22.25 1.84 -1.25
N GLN A 406 -21.14 1.26 -0.82
CA GLN A 406 -20.95 0.76 0.54
C GLN A 406 -20.34 1.87 1.39
N PHE A 407 -20.93 2.07 2.57
CA PHE A 407 -20.36 2.99 3.55
C PHE A 407 -19.08 2.37 4.15
N VAL A 408 -17.96 3.07 4.03
CA VAL A 408 -16.67 2.61 4.57
C VAL A 408 -16.47 3.21 5.96
N GLU A 409 -16.28 4.52 6.03
CA GLU A 409 -15.99 5.25 7.25
C GLU A 409 -16.33 6.74 7.10
N ARG A 410 -16.20 7.48 8.20
CA ARG A 410 -16.19 8.94 8.15
C ARG A 410 -14.78 9.43 8.49
N LYS A 411 -14.19 10.19 7.58
CA LYS A 411 -12.81 10.67 7.69
C LYS A 411 -12.70 11.66 8.86
N ASN A 412 -12.13 11.23 9.99
CA ASN A 412 -11.70 12.08 11.10
C ASN A 412 -10.75 11.33 12.06
N VAL A 413 -9.65 11.99 12.45
CA VAL A 413 -8.71 11.52 13.49
C VAL A 413 -9.40 11.57 14.85
N ILE A 414 -9.39 10.46 15.60
CA ILE A 414 -10.12 10.33 16.87
C ILE A 414 -9.23 10.59 18.08
N LEU A 415 -8.01 10.02 18.10
CA LEU A 415 -7.02 10.25 19.15
C LEU A 415 -5.69 10.64 18.52
N SER A 416 -5.03 11.60 19.16
CA SER A 416 -3.71 12.13 18.79
C SER A 416 -3.18 12.95 19.97
N VAL A 417 -2.04 12.56 20.53
CA VAL A 417 -1.25 13.25 21.55
C VAL A 417 -0.22 14.16 20.87
N ASP A 418 0.41 13.70 19.80
CA ASP A 418 1.37 14.46 18.99
C ASP A 418 1.07 14.28 17.48
N GLN A 419 1.99 13.76 16.65
CA GLN A 419 1.72 13.54 15.22
C GLN A 419 1.05 12.19 14.92
N GLU A 420 0.95 11.29 15.90
CA GLU A 420 0.28 10.02 15.69
C GLU A 420 -1.23 10.22 15.57
N LYS A 421 -1.84 9.52 14.62
CA LYS A 421 -3.27 9.60 14.36
C LYS A 421 -3.87 8.22 14.56
N THR A 422 -4.80 8.10 15.47
CA THR A 422 -5.60 6.88 15.63
C THR A 422 -7.01 7.14 15.08
N SER A 423 -7.39 6.31 14.11
CA SER A 423 -8.72 6.32 13.50
C SER A 423 -9.75 5.63 14.41
N GLU A 424 -11.03 5.75 14.08
CA GLU A 424 -12.10 5.01 14.76
C GLU A 424 -11.99 3.50 14.58
N THR A 425 -11.58 3.09 13.38
CA THR A 425 -11.46 1.70 12.98
C THR A 425 -10.32 1.03 13.75
N ASP A 426 -9.17 1.69 13.88
CA ASP A 426 -8.04 1.21 14.68
C ASP A 426 -8.41 1.07 16.16
N LEU A 427 -9.11 2.08 16.71
CA LEU A 427 -9.53 2.05 18.12
C LEU A 427 -10.55 0.94 18.38
N SER A 428 -11.55 0.79 17.50
CA SER A 428 -12.59 -0.25 17.61
C SER A 428 -12.01 -1.66 17.48
N LYS A 429 -11.06 -1.86 16.57
CA LYS A 429 -10.30 -3.12 16.44
C LYS A 429 -9.53 -3.42 17.74
N ALA A 430 -8.83 -2.45 18.29
CA ALA A 430 -8.06 -2.62 19.52
C ALA A 430 -8.94 -2.96 20.73
N VAL A 431 -10.12 -2.33 20.85
CA VAL A 431 -11.11 -2.69 21.88
C VAL A 431 -11.66 -4.09 21.67
N THR A 432 -11.93 -4.50 20.43
CA THR A 432 -12.44 -5.84 20.12
C THR A 432 -11.46 -6.94 20.51
N GLU A 433 -10.16 -6.76 20.20
CA GLU A 433 -9.11 -7.70 20.59
C GLU A 433 -8.93 -7.78 22.12
N ALA A 434 -9.01 -6.65 22.82
CA ALA A 434 -8.91 -6.61 24.27
C ALA A 434 -10.18 -7.18 24.96
N LYS A 435 -11.37 -6.97 24.38
CA LYS A 435 -12.65 -7.52 24.87
C LYS A 435 -12.66 -9.05 24.85
N ALA A 436 -11.98 -9.68 23.90
CA ALA A 436 -11.91 -11.14 23.80
C ALA A 436 -11.33 -11.82 25.06
N LEU A 437 -10.54 -11.09 25.87
CA LEU A 437 -10.02 -11.58 27.16
C LEU A 437 -11.11 -11.62 28.25
N LEU A 438 -12.15 -10.80 28.13
CA LEU A 438 -13.26 -10.72 29.09
C LEU A 438 -14.36 -11.77 28.84
N ASP A 439 -14.55 -12.18 27.59
CA ASP A 439 -15.62 -13.10 27.18
C ASP A 439 -15.60 -14.46 27.92
N PRO A 440 -14.44 -15.15 28.09
CA PRO A 440 -14.37 -16.44 28.81
C PRO A 440 -14.70 -16.33 30.30
N LEU A 441 -14.54 -15.15 30.88
CA LEU A 441 -14.74 -14.89 32.31
C LEU A 441 -16.19 -14.57 32.66
N GLY A 442 -17.04 -14.47 31.63
CA GLY A 442 -18.44 -14.09 31.78
C GLY A 442 -18.66 -12.60 31.99
N PHE A 443 -17.70 -11.75 31.62
CA PHE A 443 -17.86 -10.30 31.60
C PHE A 443 -18.18 -9.83 30.18
N ILE A 444 -19.06 -8.85 30.06
CA ILE A 444 -19.44 -8.19 28.81
C ILE A 444 -19.03 -6.74 28.94
N LEU A 445 -18.14 -6.29 28.05
CA LEU A 445 -17.95 -4.86 27.80
C LEU A 445 -19.24 -4.34 27.17
N THR A 446 -20.03 -3.56 27.91
CA THR A 446 -21.28 -2.99 27.42
C THR A 446 -20.98 -1.78 26.56
N GLU A 447 -20.11 -0.88 27.01
CA GLU A 447 -19.85 0.39 26.34
C GLU A 447 -18.41 0.87 26.56
N TYR A 448 -17.90 1.64 25.59
CA TYR A 448 -16.62 2.34 25.73
C TYR A 448 -16.62 3.72 25.05
N THR A 449 -15.70 4.59 25.48
CA THR A 449 -15.33 5.84 24.81
C THR A 449 -13.88 6.18 25.13
N SER A 450 -13.30 7.16 24.44
CA SER A 450 -11.89 7.54 24.60
C SER A 450 -11.70 9.04 24.78
N TYR A 451 -10.51 9.42 25.25
CA TYR A 451 -10.07 10.80 25.43
C TYR A 451 -8.53 10.83 25.41
N VAL A 452 -7.96 11.98 25.06
CA VAL A 452 -6.51 12.22 25.14
C VAL A 452 -6.23 13.09 26.36
N ASP A 453 -5.56 12.52 27.36
CA ASP A 453 -5.14 13.26 28.55
C ASP A 453 -3.76 13.90 28.31
N THR A 454 -3.76 15.22 28.14
CA THR A 454 -2.57 16.06 28.00
C THR A 454 -2.18 16.77 29.29
N SER A 455 -2.84 16.48 30.42
CA SER A 455 -2.51 17.06 31.73
C SER A 455 -1.19 16.53 32.29
N SER A 456 -0.74 15.39 31.80
CA SER A 456 0.56 14.78 32.07
C SER A 456 1.48 14.92 30.85
N ALA A 457 2.79 15.04 31.09
CA ALA A 457 3.81 15.07 30.04
C ALA A 457 4.73 13.86 30.23
N PRO A 458 4.80 12.92 29.25
CA PRO A 458 4.03 12.89 28.00
C PRO A 458 2.52 12.65 28.20
N GLY A 459 1.70 13.13 27.26
CA GLY A 459 0.25 12.87 27.26
C GLY A 459 -0.05 11.40 26.95
N HIS A 460 -1.28 10.93 27.21
CA HIS A 460 -1.64 9.53 26.98
C HIS A 460 -3.11 9.32 26.60
N TYR A 461 -3.40 8.12 26.10
CA TYR A 461 -4.75 7.72 25.74
C TYR A 461 -5.49 7.20 26.97
N VAL A 462 -6.71 7.69 27.17
CA VAL A 462 -7.61 7.27 28.23
C VAL A 462 -8.86 6.66 27.61
N LEU A 463 -9.21 5.45 28.03
CA LEU A 463 -10.45 4.79 27.64
C LEU A 463 -11.35 4.54 28.84
N PHE A 464 -12.62 4.91 28.73
CA PHE A 464 -13.62 4.60 29.74
C PHE A 464 -14.37 3.35 29.33
N TRP A 465 -14.42 2.32 30.19
CA TRP A 465 -15.08 1.04 29.93
C TRP A 465 -16.19 0.78 30.95
N GLU A 466 -17.41 0.52 30.48
CA GLU A 466 -18.51 0.01 31.30
C GLU A 466 -18.64 -1.50 31.08
N ILE A 467 -18.51 -2.28 32.16
CA ILE A 467 -18.44 -3.74 32.11
C ILE A 467 -19.60 -4.31 32.94
N LYS A 468 -20.20 -5.42 32.48
CA LYS A 468 -21.30 -6.13 33.15
C LYS A 468 -21.02 -7.64 33.23
N GLY A 469 -21.29 -8.26 34.38
CA GLY A 469 -21.21 -9.72 34.54
C GLY A 469 -22.47 -10.46 34.03
N LYS A 470 -22.30 -11.64 33.41
CA LYS A 470 -23.39 -12.46 32.84
C LYS A 470 -24.28 -13.16 33.89
N GLU A 471 -23.84 -13.33 35.14
CA GLU A 471 -24.55 -14.13 36.17
C GLU A 471 -24.45 -13.55 37.59
N GLY A 472 -24.79 -12.27 37.79
CA GLY A 472 -24.84 -11.67 39.15
C GLY A 472 -23.48 -11.37 39.80
N LYS A 473 -22.36 -11.69 39.14
CA LYS A 473 -21.02 -11.23 39.54
C LYS A 473 -20.93 -9.71 39.45
N HIS A 474 -20.63 -9.05 40.56
CA HIS A 474 -20.41 -7.61 40.60
C HIS A 474 -19.05 -7.25 39.96
N CYS A 475 -18.95 -6.07 39.32
CA CYS A 475 -17.68 -5.55 38.77
C CYS A 475 -16.53 -5.46 39.78
N LYS A 476 -16.81 -5.52 41.08
CA LYS A 476 -15.79 -5.59 42.14
C LYS A 476 -14.97 -6.89 42.13
N GLU A 477 -15.41 -7.92 41.40
CA GLU A 477 -14.71 -9.20 41.27
C GLU A 477 -13.77 -9.27 40.05
N LEU A 478 -13.63 -8.20 39.26
CA LEU A 478 -12.64 -8.18 38.18
C LEU A 478 -11.22 -8.18 38.77
N ASP A 479 -10.44 -9.19 38.43
CA ASP A 479 -9.02 -9.25 38.77
C ASP A 479 -8.30 -8.07 38.10
N PRO A 480 -7.66 -7.16 38.86
CA PRO A 480 -6.86 -6.07 38.33
C PRO A 480 -5.85 -6.52 37.27
N LYS A 481 -5.31 -7.74 37.38
CA LYS A 481 -4.35 -8.28 36.41
C LYS A 481 -4.95 -8.43 35.01
N ILE A 482 -6.23 -8.80 34.92
CA ILE A 482 -6.91 -8.99 33.64
C ILE A 482 -7.14 -7.64 32.97
N MET A 483 -7.49 -6.60 33.72
CA MET A 483 -7.63 -5.25 33.17
C MET A 483 -6.30 -4.66 32.69
N VAL A 484 -5.22 -4.95 33.42
CA VAL A 484 -3.85 -4.60 33.01
C VAL A 484 -3.43 -5.35 31.74
N GLU A 485 -3.86 -6.60 31.59
CA GLU A 485 -3.67 -7.38 30.36
C GLU A 485 -4.53 -6.84 29.20
N CYS A 486 -5.77 -6.40 29.46
CA CYS A 486 -6.57 -5.68 28.48
C CYS A 486 -5.91 -4.37 28.03
N CYS A 487 -5.32 -3.59 28.94
CA CYS A 487 -4.53 -2.40 28.57
C CYS A 487 -3.36 -2.78 27.65
N SER A 488 -2.62 -3.83 28.00
CA SER A 488 -1.47 -4.31 27.22
C SER A 488 -1.91 -4.80 25.84
N LYS A 489 -2.98 -5.58 25.79
CA LYS A 489 -3.53 -6.12 24.54
C LYS A 489 -4.03 -5.00 23.64
N MET A 490 -4.67 -3.99 24.21
CA MET A 490 -5.12 -2.82 23.48
C MET A 490 -3.94 -2.05 22.87
N GLU A 491 -2.87 -1.78 23.64
CA GLU A 491 -1.65 -1.17 23.10
C GLU A 491 -0.99 -2.03 22.00
N GLU A 492 -1.03 -3.37 22.12
CA GLU A 492 -0.56 -4.31 21.10
C GLU A 492 -1.40 -4.30 19.82
N SER A 493 -2.66 -3.92 19.87
CA SER A 493 -3.56 -3.87 18.72
C SER A 493 -3.57 -2.52 18.01
N LEU A 494 -3.11 -1.46 18.68
CA LEU A 494 -3.04 -0.11 18.11
C LEU A 494 -1.97 0.00 16.99
N HIS A 495 -2.14 1.01 16.14
CA HIS A 495 -1.28 1.28 14.99
C HIS A 495 0.20 1.43 15.39
N TYR A 496 1.11 1.11 14.46
CA TYR A 496 2.54 1.01 14.78
C TYR A 496 3.14 2.33 15.31
N THR A 497 2.65 3.47 14.80
CA THR A 497 3.08 4.81 15.23
C THR A 497 2.84 5.05 16.73
N TYR A 498 1.68 4.60 17.26
CA TYR A 498 1.36 4.69 18.68
C TYR A 498 2.37 3.91 19.53
N LYS A 499 2.68 2.67 19.13
CA LYS A 499 3.64 1.79 19.85
C LYS A 499 5.05 2.38 19.88
N ILE A 500 5.46 3.03 18.81
CA ILE A 500 6.77 3.70 18.74
C ILE A 500 6.82 4.92 19.64
N TYR A 501 5.77 5.74 19.64
CA TYR A 501 5.70 6.94 20.48
C TYR A 501 5.63 6.55 21.96
N ARG A 502 4.96 5.45 22.27
CA ARG A 502 4.96 4.80 23.58
C ARG A 502 6.37 4.32 24.00
N LYS A 503 7.13 3.71 23.08
CA LYS A 503 8.52 3.26 23.32
C LYS A 503 9.53 4.42 23.47
N ARG A 504 9.33 5.52 22.73
CA ARG A 504 10.15 6.74 22.82
C ARG A 504 9.76 7.66 23.99
N ASN A 505 8.78 7.26 24.79
CA ASN A 505 8.24 8.05 25.90
C ASN A 505 7.69 9.43 25.46
N ILE A 506 7.17 9.51 24.23
CA ILE A 506 6.42 10.65 23.67
C ILE A 506 4.95 10.55 24.06
N ILE A 507 4.45 9.31 24.22
CA ILE A 507 3.11 9.00 24.75
C ILE A 507 3.28 8.14 26.02
N ALA A 508 2.54 8.46 27.08
CA ALA A 508 2.52 7.66 28.31
C ALA A 508 1.63 6.40 28.18
N ALA A 509 1.59 5.57 29.22
CA ALA A 509 0.82 4.32 29.23
C ALA A 509 -0.65 4.56 28.90
N LEU A 510 -1.21 3.73 28.00
CA LEU A 510 -2.65 3.68 27.81
C LEU A 510 -3.34 3.38 29.14
N GLU A 511 -4.32 4.21 29.47
CA GLU A 511 -5.14 4.07 30.67
C GLU A 511 -6.53 3.53 30.30
N ILE A 512 -6.96 2.45 30.96
CA ILE A 512 -8.36 2.03 30.99
C ILE A 512 -8.96 2.43 32.34
N ARG A 513 -9.97 3.30 32.30
CA ARG A 513 -10.81 3.71 33.43
C ARG A 513 -12.11 2.89 33.40
N VAL A 514 -12.24 1.92 34.29
CA VAL A 514 -13.51 1.20 34.44
C VAL A 514 -14.48 2.10 35.18
N VAL A 515 -15.70 2.26 34.65
CA VAL A 515 -16.75 3.10 35.24
C VAL A 515 -17.86 2.25 35.86
N LYS A 516 -18.61 2.85 36.80
CA LYS A 516 -19.81 2.21 37.37
C LYS A 516 -20.80 1.86 36.26
N GLN A 517 -21.62 0.84 36.50
CA GLN A 517 -22.78 0.58 35.66
C GLN A 517 -23.65 1.85 35.59
N GLU A 518 -24.30 2.10 34.44
CA GLU A 518 -25.12 3.29 34.17
C GLU A 518 -24.33 4.60 34.08
N SER A 519 -23.01 4.54 33.88
CA SER A 519 -22.20 5.75 33.68
C SER A 519 -22.38 6.33 32.28
N PHE A 520 -22.47 5.47 31.26
CA PHE A 520 -22.76 5.91 29.90
C PHE A 520 -24.22 6.36 29.74
N GLU A 521 -25.12 5.89 30.61
CA GLU A 521 -26.49 6.41 30.70
C GLU A 521 -26.51 7.83 31.27
N ALA A 522 -25.79 8.09 32.36
CA ALA A 522 -25.65 9.45 32.87
C ALA A 522 -24.95 10.41 31.87
N LEU A 523 -24.00 9.88 31.09
CA LEU A 523 -23.38 10.62 29.99
C LEU A 523 -24.38 10.93 28.87
N MET A 524 -25.19 9.94 28.49
CA MET A 524 -26.27 10.10 27.52
C MET A 524 -27.29 11.14 28.03
N ASP A 525 -27.74 11.04 29.28
CA ASP A 525 -28.66 11.98 29.95
C ASP A 525 -28.08 13.41 29.97
N TYR A 526 -26.77 13.54 30.13
CA TYR A 526 -26.11 14.83 30.01
C TYR A 526 -26.20 15.40 28.59
N PHE A 527 -25.86 14.63 27.55
CA PHE A 527 -25.98 15.10 26.16
C PHE A 527 -27.44 15.39 25.77
N VAL A 528 -28.36 14.56 26.26
CA VAL A 528 -29.81 14.74 26.23
C VAL A 528 -30.22 16.08 26.85
N SER A 529 -29.75 16.39 28.05
CA SER A 529 -30.05 17.65 28.75
C SER A 529 -29.50 18.88 28.02
N LYS A 530 -28.47 18.68 27.19
CA LYS A 530 -27.83 19.71 26.38
C LYS A 530 -28.39 19.84 24.96
N GLY A 531 -29.49 19.15 24.64
CA GLY A 531 -30.26 19.36 23.41
C GLY A 531 -30.24 18.23 22.37
N THR A 532 -29.50 17.14 22.60
CA THR A 532 -29.45 16.00 21.64
C THR A 532 -30.67 15.07 21.81
N SER A 533 -31.33 14.64 20.71
CA SER A 533 -32.40 13.63 20.79
C SER A 533 -31.81 12.22 20.91
N LEU A 534 -32.49 11.26 21.55
CA LEU A 534 -31.96 9.88 21.62
C LEU A 534 -31.86 9.22 20.26
N SER A 535 -32.81 9.52 19.37
CA SER A 535 -32.83 9.00 17.99
C SER A 535 -31.66 9.48 17.15
N GLN A 536 -30.89 10.45 17.62
CA GLN A 536 -29.70 10.99 16.95
C GLN A 536 -28.43 10.90 17.80
N TYR A 537 -28.56 10.39 19.03
CA TYR A 537 -27.41 10.20 19.89
C TYR A 537 -26.57 9.05 19.35
N LYS A 538 -25.47 9.41 18.69
CA LYS A 538 -24.34 8.50 18.44
C LYS A 538 -23.38 8.66 19.61
N LYS A 539 -23.10 7.56 20.31
CA LYS A 539 -22.11 7.56 21.39
C LYS A 539 -20.78 8.04 20.81
N PRO A 540 -20.17 9.11 21.35
CA PRO A 540 -18.93 9.62 20.82
C PRO A 540 -17.81 8.64 21.11
N SER A 541 -17.10 8.19 20.07
CA SER A 541 -15.92 7.33 20.20
C SER A 541 -14.75 8.06 20.88
N CYS A 542 -14.75 9.41 20.85
CA CYS A 542 -13.87 10.27 21.63
C CYS A 542 -14.61 11.47 22.23
N ILE A 543 -14.36 11.77 23.50
CA ILE A 543 -14.97 12.89 24.23
C ILE A 543 -14.03 14.09 24.21
N LYS A 544 -14.56 15.26 23.80
CA LYS A 544 -13.84 16.55 23.82
C LYS A 544 -14.39 17.56 24.83
N SER A 545 -15.54 17.30 25.45
CA SER A 545 -16.17 18.21 26.42
C SER A 545 -15.66 17.94 27.83
N GLU A 546 -15.14 18.98 28.49
CA GLU A 546 -14.64 18.90 29.86
C GLU A 546 -15.73 18.50 30.87
N GLU A 547 -16.98 18.96 30.69
CA GLU A 547 -18.09 18.61 31.57
C GLU A 547 -18.51 17.15 31.40
N ALA A 548 -18.48 16.63 30.17
CA ALA A 548 -18.71 15.22 29.90
C ALA A 548 -17.64 14.32 30.54
N LEU A 549 -16.37 14.76 30.51
CA LEU A 549 -15.26 14.08 31.19
C LEU A 549 -15.45 14.09 32.71
N LYS A 550 -15.85 15.23 33.31
CA LYS A 550 -16.13 15.31 34.76
C LYS A 550 -17.20 14.30 35.21
N ILE A 551 -18.22 14.06 34.38
CA ILE A 551 -19.26 13.07 34.68
C ILE A 551 -18.68 11.66 34.71
N LEU A 552 -17.89 11.28 33.70
CA LEU A 552 -17.27 9.96 33.65
C LEU A 552 -16.23 9.78 34.77
N ASP A 553 -15.38 10.79 34.99
CA ASP A 553 -14.34 10.76 36.03
C ASP A 553 -14.92 10.61 37.44
N SER A 554 -16.07 11.24 37.73
CA SER A 554 -16.77 11.07 39.01
C SER A 554 -17.31 9.65 39.24
N ARG A 555 -17.37 8.83 38.18
CA ARG A 555 -17.93 7.48 38.18
C ARG A 555 -16.91 6.38 37.93
N VAL A 556 -15.62 6.71 37.89
CA VAL A 556 -14.53 5.73 37.76
C VAL A 556 -14.46 4.87 39.03
N ILE A 557 -14.42 3.55 38.84
CA ILE A 557 -14.25 2.55 39.92
C ILE A 557 -12.84 1.97 39.95
N GLY A 558 -12.10 2.05 38.85
CA GLY A 558 -10.73 1.56 38.76
C GLY A 558 -9.99 2.20 37.59
N LYS A 559 -8.70 2.46 37.80
CA LYS A 559 -7.77 2.98 36.79
C LYS A 559 -6.68 1.95 36.59
N PHE A 560 -6.48 1.53 35.35
CA PHE A 560 -5.53 0.50 34.98
C PHE A 560 -4.63 1.04 33.88
N PHE A 561 -3.34 0.73 33.97
CA PHE A 561 -2.34 1.18 33.01
C PHE A 561 -1.64 -0.03 32.43
N SER A 562 -1.24 0.09 31.17
CA SER A 562 -0.35 -0.89 30.55
C SER A 562 1.04 -0.84 31.22
N PRO A 563 1.52 -1.94 31.81
CA PRO A 563 2.82 -1.98 32.51
C PRO A 563 3.95 -2.40 31.58
N LYS A 564 3.64 -3.00 30.43
CA LYS A 564 4.59 -3.49 29.44
C LYS A 564 4.60 -2.53 28.26
N LEU A 565 5.78 -2.23 27.73
CA LEU A 565 5.88 -1.57 26.45
C LEU A 565 5.35 -2.54 25.38
N PRO A 566 4.43 -2.13 24.50
CA PRO A 566 3.95 -2.99 23.43
C PRO A 566 5.14 -3.37 22.55
N LEU A 567 5.35 -4.68 22.35
CA LEU A 567 6.36 -5.17 21.43
C LEU A 567 5.87 -4.83 20.02
N PRO A 568 6.61 -4.03 19.24
CA PRO A 568 6.31 -3.95 17.82
C PRO A 568 6.60 -5.34 17.24
N ASN A 569 5.56 -6.09 16.88
CA ASN A 569 5.74 -7.13 15.85
C ASN A 569 6.46 -6.44 14.69
N PRO A 570 7.53 -7.03 14.13
CA PRO A 570 8.28 -6.40 13.06
C PRO A 570 7.45 -6.45 11.77
N SER A 571 6.37 -5.67 11.71
CA SER A 571 5.80 -5.23 10.45
C SER A 571 6.65 -4.09 9.93
N TYR A 572 6.72 -4.01 8.62
CA TYR A 572 7.56 -3.14 7.83
C TYR A 572 7.72 -1.68 8.26
N GLY A 573 6.65 -1.07 8.78
CA GLY A 573 6.68 0.31 9.28
C GLY A 573 7.70 0.51 10.41
N SER A 574 7.95 -0.54 11.21
CA SER A 574 8.89 -0.49 12.33
C SER A 574 10.34 -0.23 11.92
N ILE A 575 10.76 -0.57 10.70
CA ILE A 575 12.18 -0.60 10.34
C ILE A 575 12.64 0.69 9.67
N ILE A 576 11.76 1.30 8.86
CA ILE A 576 11.99 2.63 8.28
C ILE A 576 12.04 3.69 9.40
N GLU A 577 11.17 3.57 10.42
CA GLU A 577 11.19 4.48 11.57
C GLU A 577 12.32 4.17 12.58
N LEU A 578 12.82 2.93 12.69
CA LEU A 578 14.02 2.60 13.49
C LEU A 578 15.28 3.24 12.92
N MET A 579 15.45 3.22 11.58
CA MET A 579 16.54 3.95 10.90
C MET A 579 16.42 5.46 11.13
N ALA A 580 15.19 5.99 11.16
CA ALA A 580 14.94 7.40 11.37
C ALA A 580 15.24 7.88 12.80
N THR A 581 15.34 6.98 13.81
CA THR A 581 15.35 7.40 15.23
C THR A 581 16.42 6.86 16.14
N ASN A 582 17.01 5.70 15.86
CA ASN A 582 18.14 5.17 16.64
C ASN A 582 19.46 5.16 15.84
N GLY A 583 19.47 5.74 14.64
CA GLY A 583 20.62 5.70 13.74
C GLY A 583 21.03 4.27 13.36
N TYR A 584 22.28 4.10 12.92
CA TYR A 584 22.82 2.80 12.46
C TYR A 584 22.90 1.73 13.58
N GLU A 585 22.92 2.12 14.85
CA GLU A 585 22.98 1.19 16.00
C GLU A 585 21.68 0.37 16.17
N GLY A 586 20.53 0.97 15.91
CA GLY A 586 19.25 0.27 15.92
C GLY A 586 19.19 -0.85 14.87
N VAL A 587 19.77 -0.58 13.69
CA VAL A 587 19.85 -1.55 12.58
C VAL A 587 20.85 -2.66 12.89
N LEU A 588 21.97 -2.34 13.57
CA LEU A 588 22.92 -3.38 14.01
C LEU A 588 22.32 -4.34 15.03
N LYS A 589 21.50 -3.85 15.97
CA LYS A 589 20.73 -4.72 16.89
C LYS A 589 19.74 -5.60 16.14
N MET A 590 19.11 -5.06 15.09
CA MET A 590 18.23 -5.84 14.23
C MET A 590 18.99 -6.96 13.49
N ILE A 591 20.19 -6.69 12.97
CA ILE A 591 21.03 -7.74 12.37
C ILE A 591 21.33 -8.82 13.41
N GLU A 592 21.61 -8.44 14.66
CA GLU A 592 21.84 -9.38 15.75
C GLU A 592 20.61 -10.27 16.03
N GLU A 593 19.41 -9.67 16.10
CA GLU A 593 18.15 -10.40 16.30
C GLU A 593 17.82 -11.34 15.13
N LEU A 594 17.98 -10.86 13.89
CA LEU A 594 17.73 -11.64 12.67
C LEU A 594 18.65 -12.86 12.55
N THR A 595 19.92 -12.67 12.91
CA THR A 595 20.94 -13.72 12.81
C THR A 595 20.90 -14.69 13.99
N THR A 596 20.44 -14.25 15.17
CA THR A 596 20.24 -15.12 16.33
C THR A 596 19.00 -16.01 16.16
N ASN A 597 17.90 -15.47 15.65
CA ASN A 597 16.63 -16.21 15.52
C ASN A 597 16.37 -16.73 14.10
N ALA A 598 17.44 -17.00 13.33
CA ALA A 598 17.35 -17.27 11.89
C ALA A 598 16.41 -18.44 11.54
N GLU A 599 16.38 -19.52 12.33
CA GLU A 599 15.50 -20.67 12.12
C GLU A 599 14.02 -20.30 12.29
N GLN A 600 13.69 -19.68 13.43
CA GLN A 600 12.32 -19.24 13.73
C GLN A 600 11.82 -18.25 12.66
N ILE A 601 12.65 -17.30 12.26
CA ILE A 601 12.30 -16.30 11.24
C ILE A 601 12.06 -16.97 9.89
N GLN A 602 12.86 -17.98 9.50
CA GLN A 602 12.64 -18.73 8.25
C GLN A 602 11.29 -19.48 8.27
N ASP A 603 10.91 -20.06 9.41
CA ASP A 603 9.63 -20.73 9.57
C ASP A 603 8.44 -19.76 9.56
N GLU A 604 8.57 -18.61 10.22
CA GLU A 604 7.57 -17.53 10.20
C GLU A 604 7.38 -16.97 8.78
N VAL A 605 8.47 -16.69 8.06
CA VAL A 605 8.44 -16.21 6.67
C VAL A 605 7.77 -17.23 5.76
N LEU A 606 8.11 -18.52 5.88
CA LEU A 606 7.44 -19.56 5.08
C LEU A 606 5.96 -19.67 5.44
N GLY A 607 5.60 -19.62 6.72
CA GLY A 607 4.20 -19.63 7.17
C GLY A 607 3.39 -18.47 6.62
N GLU A 608 3.96 -17.26 6.63
CA GLU A 608 3.36 -16.06 6.03
C GLU A 608 3.15 -16.23 4.53
N ILE A 609 4.17 -16.70 3.80
CA ILE A 609 4.08 -16.94 2.35
C ILE A 609 2.99 -17.97 2.05
N LEU A 610 2.95 -19.09 2.75
CA LEU A 610 1.97 -20.14 2.50
C LEU A 610 0.55 -19.69 2.88
N SER A 611 0.37 -19.02 4.02
CA SER A 611 -0.95 -18.55 4.46
C SER A 611 -1.58 -17.57 3.47
N ARG A 612 -0.79 -16.66 2.90
CA ARG A 612 -1.27 -15.70 1.89
C ARG A 612 -1.55 -16.35 0.54
N ASN A 613 -0.77 -17.37 0.16
CA ASN A 613 -0.79 -17.91 -1.20
C ASN A 613 -1.46 -19.26 -1.37
N ALA A 614 -1.91 -19.88 -0.28
CA ALA A 614 -2.56 -21.19 -0.31
C ALA A 614 -3.74 -21.25 -1.31
N GLY A 615 -4.38 -20.12 -1.59
CA GLY A 615 -5.48 -19.99 -2.55
C GLY A 615 -5.08 -19.82 -4.02
N THR A 616 -3.81 -19.57 -4.35
CA THR A 616 -3.35 -19.32 -5.73
C THR A 616 -3.46 -20.55 -6.61
N GLU A 617 -3.62 -20.38 -7.93
CA GLU A 617 -3.77 -21.50 -8.89
C GLU A 617 -2.59 -22.49 -8.75
N TYR A 618 -1.36 -21.98 -8.70
CA TYR A 618 -0.15 -22.79 -8.60
C TYR A 618 -0.11 -23.61 -7.30
N LEU A 619 -0.21 -22.98 -6.12
CA LEU A 619 -0.12 -23.71 -4.85
C LEU A 619 -1.34 -24.60 -4.58
N ARG A 620 -2.53 -24.24 -5.08
CA ARG A 620 -3.72 -25.09 -4.98
C ARG A 620 -3.51 -26.44 -5.68
N GLY A 621 -2.72 -26.47 -6.76
CA GLY A 621 -2.35 -27.69 -7.47
C GLY A 621 -1.50 -28.67 -6.66
N PHE A 622 -0.73 -28.18 -5.66
CA PHE A 622 0.21 -29.01 -4.88
C PHE A 622 -0.18 -29.18 -3.39
N LEU A 623 -0.82 -28.17 -2.79
CA LEU A 623 -1.08 -28.10 -1.35
C LEU A 623 -2.55 -28.09 -0.97
N HIS A 624 -3.46 -27.87 -1.93
CA HIS A 624 -4.91 -27.85 -1.70
C HIS A 624 -5.34 -27.00 -0.49
N GLY A 625 -4.71 -25.84 -0.27
CA GLY A 625 -5.03 -24.92 0.83
C GLY A 625 -4.26 -25.16 2.14
N GLN A 626 -3.39 -26.15 2.22
CA GLN A 626 -2.61 -26.45 3.42
C GLN A 626 -1.32 -25.61 3.50
N THR A 627 -0.93 -25.21 4.72
CA THR A 627 0.18 -24.27 4.97
C THR A 627 1.33 -24.89 5.77
N VAL A 628 1.42 -26.23 5.79
CA VAL A 628 2.39 -26.97 6.59
C VAL A 628 3.73 -27.11 5.85
N LYS A 629 4.84 -26.69 6.48
CA LYS A 629 6.22 -26.76 5.94
C LYS A 629 6.61 -28.13 5.39
N GLN A 630 6.26 -29.22 6.07
CA GLN A 630 6.61 -30.58 5.62
C GLN A 630 5.86 -30.99 4.35
N LEU A 631 4.59 -30.58 4.22
CA LEU A 631 3.81 -30.83 3.01
C LEU A 631 4.29 -29.95 1.85
N PHE A 632 4.70 -28.73 2.15
CA PHE A 632 5.35 -27.84 1.19
C PHE A 632 6.59 -28.51 0.57
N LYS A 633 7.54 -28.96 1.39
CA LYS A 633 8.76 -29.64 0.93
C LYS A 633 8.50 -30.93 0.14
N LYS A 634 7.45 -31.66 0.51
CA LYS A 634 7.09 -32.93 -0.12
C LYS A 634 6.39 -32.75 -1.47
N ASN A 635 5.45 -31.80 -1.56
CA ASN A 635 4.52 -31.75 -2.68
C ASN A 635 4.85 -30.68 -3.72
N VAL A 636 5.53 -29.60 -3.37
CA VAL A 636 5.88 -28.53 -4.32
C VAL A 636 7.21 -28.88 -4.99
N PRO A 637 7.30 -28.94 -6.33
CA PRO A 637 8.53 -29.35 -7.03
C PRO A 637 9.56 -28.21 -7.11
N ILE A 638 10.83 -28.57 -7.30
CA ILE A 638 11.89 -27.61 -7.61
C ILE A 638 11.81 -27.23 -9.08
N VAL A 639 11.76 -25.93 -9.39
CA VAL A 639 11.49 -25.41 -10.75
C VAL A 639 12.57 -24.46 -11.26
N THR A 640 12.64 -24.34 -12.58
CA THR A 640 13.44 -23.37 -13.33
C THR A 640 12.56 -22.26 -13.89
N TYR A 641 13.15 -21.30 -14.62
CA TYR A 641 12.37 -20.21 -15.22
C TYR A 641 11.43 -20.72 -16.31
N GLU A 642 11.86 -21.72 -17.09
CA GLU A 642 11.07 -22.27 -18.19
C GLU A 642 9.79 -22.95 -17.70
N ASP A 643 9.83 -23.55 -16.51
CA ASP A 643 8.66 -24.20 -15.88
C ASP A 643 7.61 -23.16 -15.45
N LEU A 644 8.05 -21.95 -15.09
CA LEU A 644 7.19 -20.87 -14.63
C LEU A 644 6.76 -19.92 -15.74
N LYS A 645 7.50 -19.92 -16.85
CA LYS A 645 7.27 -19.05 -18.01
C LYS A 645 5.80 -19.08 -18.48
N PRO A 646 5.10 -20.22 -18.58
CA PRO A 646 3.70 -20.24 -19.01
C PRO A 646 2.78 -19.41 -18.11
N TYR A 647 2.99 -19.44 -16.79
CA TYR A 647 2.21 -18.65 -15.84
C TYR A 647 2.55 -17.16 -15.90
N ILE A 648 3.84 -16.85 -16.04
CA ILE A 648 4.34 -15.48 -16.18
C ILE A 648 3.81 -14.84 -17.47
N ASP A 649 3.80 -15.57 -18.59
CA ASP A 649 3.28 -15.09 -19.86
C ASP A 649 1.77 -14.78 -19.77
N ARG A 650 0.97 -15.60 -19.09
CA ARG A 650 -0.48 -15.36 -18.85
C ARG A 650 -0.72 -14.04 -18.11
N ILE A 651 0.06 -13.80 -17.05
CA ILE A 651 0.03 -12.55 -16.29
C ILE A 651 0.46 -11.36 -17.14
N ALA A 652 1.56 -11.49 -17.89
CA ALA A 652 2.07 -10.44 -18.78
C ALA A 652 1.07 -10.08 -19.89
N ASN A 653 0.15 -10.98 -20.22
CA ASN A 653 -0.94 -10.79 -21.19
C ASN A 653 -2.26 -10.31 -20.58
N GLY A 654 -2.35 -10.17 -19.25
CA GLY A 654 -3.46 -9.49 -18.58
C GLY A 654 -4.39 -10.38 -17.76
N GLU A 655 -4.06 -11.66 -17.58
CA GLU A 655 -4.72 -12.47 -16.56
C GLU A 655 -4.35 -12.01 -15.14
N THR A 656 -5.22 -12.29 -14.16
CA THR A 656 -5.03 -11.85 -12.77
C THR A 656 -3.79 -12.49 -12.16
N SER A 657 -3.17 -11.78 -11.21
CA SER A 657 -1.98 -12.26 -10.51
C SER A 657 -2.22 -13.54 -9.70
N ASP A 658 -3.47 -13.86 -9.35
CA ASP A 658 -3.90 -15.01 -8.52
C ASP A 658 -3.43 -16.38 -9.02
N ILE A 659 -2.92 -16.42 -10.25
CA ILE A 659 -2.23 -17.58 -10.83
C ILE A 659 -1.01 -17.97 -9.97
N LEU A 660 -0.16 -17.00 -9.64
CA LEU A 660 1.06 -17.18 -8.85
C LEU A 660 1.02 -16.43 -7.51
N LEU A 661 0.29 -15.31 -7.45
CA LEU A 661 0.26 -14.33 -6.36
C LEU A 661 -1.17 -13.84 -6.05
N ALA A 662 -1.65 -14.05 -4.82
CA ALA A 662 -2.83 -13.38 -4.27
C ALA A 662 -2.75 -11.83 -4.21
N GLU A 663 -1.58 -11.23 -4.48
CA GLU A 663 -1.39 -9.77 -4.50
C GLU A 663 -1.13 -9.28 -5.92
N PRO A 664 -1.60 -8.06 -6.28
CA PRO A 664 -1.40 -7.50 -7.59
C PRO A 664 0.08 -7.19 -7.86
N ILE A 665 0.51 -7.44 -9.09
CA ILE A 665 1.87 -7.20 -9.55
C ILE A 665 2.03 -5.74 -9.95
N THR A 666 3.01 -5.08 -9.36
CA THR A 666 3.33 -3.65 -9.59
C THR A 666 4.38 -3.43 -10.70
N GLY A 667 5.09 -4.49 -11.09
CA GLY A 667 6.04 -4.46 -12.19
C GLY A 667 6.82 -5.77 -12.35
N SER A 668 7.81 -5.77 -13.24
CA SER A 668 8.68 -6.93 -13.46
C SER A 668 10.16 -6.59 -13.46
N GLY A 669 10.98 -7.39 -12.76
CA GLY A 669 12.43 -7.30 -12.74
C GLY A 669 13.07 -8.27 -13.75
N THR A 670 14.07 -7.81 -14.50
CA THR A 670 14.71 -8.62 -15.54
C THR A 670 16.10 -9.15 -15.16
N SER A 671 16.38 -10.43 -15.45
CA SER A 671 17.70 -11.04 -15.21
C SER A 671 18.25 -11.77 -16.46
N GLY A 672 19.04 -11.07 -17.27
CA GLY A 672 19.93 -11.63 -18.32
C GLY A 672 19.26 -12.32 -19.53
N GLY A 673 19.77 -12.06 -20.73
CA GLY A 673 19.30 -12.70 -21.98
C GLY A 673 18.06 -12.04 -22.60
N GLN A 674 17.12 -12.83 -23.15
CA GLN A 674 15.72 -12.36 -23.26
C GLN A 674 15.27 -12.05 -21.82
N PRO A 675 14.77 -10.84 -21.52
CA PRO A 675 14.62 -10.41 -20.14
C PRO A 675 13.64 -11.33 -19.39
N LYS A 676 14.16 -12.16 -18.46
CA LYS A 676 13.32 -13.00 -17.59
C LYS A 676 12.42 -12.10 -16.76
N LEU A 677 11.11 -12.15 -16.97
CA LEU A 677 10.14 -11.29 -16.29
C LEU A 677 9.84 -11.86 -14.90
N MET A 678 10.47 -11.32 -13.87
CA MET A 678 10.19 -11.68 -12.47
C MET A 678 9.13 -10.75 -11.89
N PRO A 679 7.99 -11.23 -11.40
CA PRO A 679 6.95 -10.37 -10.85
C PRO A 679 7.39 -9.68 -9.55
N VAL A 680 7.05 -8.40 -9.39
CA VAL A 680 7.38 -7.58 -8.22
C VAL A 680 6.09 -6.97 -7.66
N THR A 681 5.84 -7.15 -6.36
CA THR A 681 4.74 -6.51 -5.61
C THR A 681 5.23 -5.28 -4.84
N ALA A 682 4.32 -4.44 -4.36
CA ALA A 682 4.66 -3.29 -3.51
C ALA A 682 5.39 -3.71 -2.22
N GLU A 683 4.99 -4.84 -1.63
CA GLU A 683 5.68 -5.40 -0.47
C GLU A 683 7.13 -5.73 -0.82
N VAL A 684 7.38 -6.41 -1.94
CA VAL A 684 8.76 -6.68 -2.38
C VAL A 684 9.53 -5.37 -2.53
N ALA A 685 9.00 -4.35 -3.22
CA ALA A 685 9.69 -3.08 -3.39
C ALA A 685 10.15 -2.47 -2.06
N ASN A 686 9.29 -2.52 -1.03
CA ASN A 686 9.65 -2.06 0.31
C ASN A 686 10.82 -2.89 0.91
N LYS A 687 10.94 -4.19 0.61
CA LYS A 687 11.94 -5.10 1.27
C LYS A 687 13.33 -4.74 0.78
N TRP A 688 13.42 -4.26 -0.45
CA TRP A 688 14.66 -3.76 -1.03
C TRP A 688 15.12 -2.46 -0.36
N GLU A 689 14.22 -1.63 0.16
CA GLU A 689 14.58 -0.45 0.94
C GLU A 689 15.12 -0.81 2.32
N LEU A 690 14.46 -1.75 2.98
CA LEU A 690 14.94 -2.35 4.23
C LEU A 690 16.37 -2.88 4.08
N PHE A 691 16.62 -3.60 2.97
CA PHE A 691 17.93 -4.14 2.65
C PHE A 691 19.01 -3.05 2.60
N ARG A 692 18.69 -1.88 2.01
CA ARG A 692 19.66 -0.77 1.90
C ARG A 692 20.16 -0.31 3.26
N GLY A 693 19.30 -0.18 4.27
CA GLY A 693 19.73 0.23 5.61
C GLY A 693 20.50 -0.84 6.37
N LEU A 694 20.10 -2.12 6.22
CA LEU A 694 20.85 -3.26 6.75
C LEU A 694 22.27 -3.33 6.15
N TYR A 695 22.42 -2.96 4.87
CA TYR A 695 23.71 -2.83 4.19
C TYR A 695 24.51 -1.61 4.65
N GLU A 696 23.91 -0.41 4.72
CA GLU A 696 24.65 0.82 5.04
C GLU A 696 25.17 0.83 6.49
N SER A 697 24.50 0.14 7.43
CA SER A 697 24.84 0.23 8.86
C SER A 697 26.18 -0.40 9.27
N PRO A 698 26.56 -1.62 8.84
CA PRO A 698 27.91 -2.15 9.05
C PRO A 698 29.00 -1.33 8.38
N VAL A 699 28.70 -0.71 7.24
CA VAL A 699 29.60 0.19 6.51
C VAL A 699 29.82 1.48 7.31
N ILE A 700 28.77 2.08 7.86
CA ILE A 700 28.86 3.24 8.76
C ILE A 700 29.68 2.90 10.00
N LYS A 701 29.51 1.71 10.58
CA LYS A 701 30.32 1.24 11.72
C LYS A 701 31.82 1.16 11.40
N HIS A 702 32.19 0.71 10.20
CA HIS A 702 33.60 0.53 9.81
C HIS A 702 34.26 1.79 9.25
N PHE A 703 33.52 2.59 8.47
CA PHE A 703 34.07 3.73 7.72
C PHE A 703 33.57 5.09 8.22
N GLY A 704 32.75 5.11 9.29
CA GLY A 704 32.10 6.30 9.85
C GLY A 704 30.86 6.73 9.05
N ASP A 705 30.05 7.64 9.60
CA ASP A 705 28.86 8.15 8.92
C ASP A 705 29.26 9.03 7.72
N ILE A 706 29.13 8.43 6.54
CA ILE A 706 29.46 9.04 5.25
C ILE A 706 28.53 10.20 4.95
N ASN A 707 27.27 10.13 5.38
CA ASN A 707 26.26 11.15 5.10
C ASN A 707 26.57 12.48 5.80
N GLN A 708 27.34 12.44 6.89
CA GLN A 708 27.85 13.63 7.59
C GLN A 708 29.25 14.04 7.10
N ALA A 709 30.03 13.09 6.57
CA ALA A 709 31.43 13.33 6.19
C ALA A 709 31.60 14.00 4.82
N GLY A 710 30.63 13.83 3.90
CA GLY A 710 30.69 14.42 2.56
C GLY A 710 29.74 13.76 1.56
N LYS A 711 30.04 13.90 0.27
CA LYS A 711 29.26 13.40 -0.86
C LYS A 711 29.76 12.08 -1.42
N ARG A 712 28.87 11.41 -2.15
CA ARG A 712 29.09 10.14 -2.85
C ARG A 712 29.16 10.40 -4.36
N LEU A 713 30.25 9.99 -5.00
CA LEU A 713 30.32 9.84 -6.46
C LEU A 713 29.96 8.40 -6.82
N GLU A 714 28.70 8.19 -7.17
CA GLU A 714 28.17 6.87 -7.52
C GLU A 714 27.71 6.89 -8.97
N LEU A 715 28.39 6.10 -9.83
CA LEU A 715 28.11 6.02 -11.26
C LEU A 715 26.85 5.15 -11.46
N MET A 716 25.73 5.81 -11.74
CA MET A 716 24.41 5.19 -11.80
C MET A 716 23.80 5.35 -13.20
N PHE A 717 23.20 4.28 -13.72
CA PHE A 717 22.62 4.25 -15.06
C PHE A 717 21.24 3.61 -15.02
N ALA A 718 20.20 4.39 -15.32
CA ALA A 718 18.86 3.88 -15.51
C ALA A 718 18.66 3.36 -16.95
N ARG A 719 17.80 2.36 -17.11
CA ARG A 719 17.42 1.79 -18.41
C ARG A 719 15.97 2.14 -18.74
N PRO A 720 15.60 2.23 -20.03
CA PRO A 720 14.19 2.36 -20.42
C PRO A 720 13.36 1.22 -19.86
N GLU A 721 12.17 1.54 -19.36
CA GLU A 721 11.15 0.56 -19.00
C GLU A 721 10.54 -0.03 -20.27
N ILE A 722 10.18 -1.30 -20.22
CA ILE A 722 9.42 -2.01 -21.25
C ILE A 722 8.00 -2.17 -20.72
N GLU A 723 7.00 -2.07 -21.57
CA GLU A 723 5.60 -2.32 -21.21
C GLU A 723 5.17 -3.69 -21.74
N THR A 724 4.56 -4.52 -20.89
CA THR A 724 3.97 -5.79 -21.31
C THR A 724 2.66 -5.54 -22.08
N PRO A 725 2.13 -6.54 -22.82
CA PRO A 725 0.85 -6.39 -23.52
C PRO A 725 -0.32 -5.96 -22.62
N SER A 726 -0.29 -6.28 -21.33
CA SER A 726 -1.29 -5.87 -20.33
C SER A 726 -1.07 -4.48 -19.72
N GLY A 727 0.00 -3.76 -20.09
CA GLY A 727 0.34 -2.47 -19.51
C GLY A 727 1.24 -2.54 -18.25
N LEU A 728 1.74 -3.72 -17.86
CA LEU A 728 2.67 -3.82 -16.74
C LEU A 728 4.06 -3.33 -17.13
N LYS A 729 4.71 -2.60 -16.23
CA LYS A 729 6.07 -2.08 -16.44
C LYS A 729 7.12 -3.13 -16.08
N ALA A 730 8.03 -3.42 -17.00
CA ALA A 730 9.17 -4.31 -16.84
C ALA A 730 10.48 -3.53 -16.97
N ALA A 731 11.36 -3.64 -15.98
CA ALA A 731 12.64 -2.94 -15.96
C ALA A 731 13.74 -3.78 -15.29
N SER A 732 14.99 -3.30 -15.36
CA SER A 732 16.02 -3.83 -14.47
C SER A 732 15.71 -3.45 -13.03
N VAL A 733 16.07 -4.27 -12.04
CA VAL A 733 15.79 -3.94 -10.64
C VAL A 733 16.46 -2.63 -10.23
N SER A 734 17.68 -2.37 -10.70
CA SER A 734 18.35 -1.07 -10.49
C SER A 734 17.56 0.10 -11.06
N THR A 735 17.01 -0.03 -12.28
CA THR A 735 16.12 1.00 -12.85
C THR A 735 14.88 1.18 -11.99
N SER A 736 14.23 0.10 -11.59
CA SER A 736 13.02 0.13 -10.78
C SER A 736 13.27 0.78 -9.42
N ILE A 737 14.43 0.55 -8.80
CA ILE A 737 14.85 1.26 -7.58
C ILE A 737 15.03 2.76 -7.85
N TYR A 738 15.64 3.14 -8.98
CA TYR A 738 15.78 4.57 -9.34
C TYR A 738 14.44 5.22 -9.71
N ASN A 739 13.49 4.46 -10.26
CA ASN A 739 12.17 4.91 -10.73
C ASN A 739 11.06 4.81 -9.68
N GLY A 740 11.28 4.04 -8.62
CA GLY A 740 10.25 3.74 -7.63
C GLY A 740 9.59 5.01 -7.09
N SER A 741 8.37 4.84 -6.59
CA SER A 741 7.89 5.69 -5.50
C SER A 741 8.95 5.70 -4.38
N ASN A 742 8.93 6.49 -3.33
CA ASN A 742 10.05 6.58 -2.35
C ASN A 742 11.39 7.15 -2.87
N PHE A 743 12.05 6.61 -3.91
CA PHE A 743 13.22 7.26 -4.55
C PHE A 743 12.80 8.56 -5.27
N ARG A 744 11.54 8.62 -5.75
CA ARG A 744 10.90 9.85 -6.22
C ARG A 744 9.93 10.50 -5.22
N THR A 745 9.30 9.74 -4.32
CA THR A 745 8.12 10.19 -3.55
C THR A 745 8.37 10.60 -2.10
N ILE A 746 9.54 10.32 -1.51
CA ILE A 746 9.91 10.97 -0.24
C ILE A 746 10.19 12.45 -0.56
N LEU A 747 9.15 13.30 -0.52
CA LEU A 747 9.18 14.75 -0.70
C LEU A 747 10.15 15.27 -1.79
N PRO A 748 9.71 15.75 -2.96
CA PRO A 748 10.56 16.44 -3.94
C PRO A 748 11.30 17.63 -3.34
N LYS A 749 10.76 18.25 -2.28
CA LYS A 749 11.46 19.28 -1.49
C LYS A 749 12.58 18.70 -0.61
N LEU A 750 12.42 17.51 -0.04
CA LEU A 750 13.45 16.85 0.76
C LEU A 750 14.48 16.17 -0.16
N PHE A 751 14.09 15.54 -1.28
CA PHE A 751 14.99 14.90 -2.23
C PHE A 751 15.76 15.87 -3.15
N ARG A 752 15.15 16.95 -3.67
CA ARG A 752 15.94 18.05 -4.30
C ARG A 752 16.91 18.72 -3.32
N THR A 753 16.69 18.56 -2.03
CA THR A 753 17.54 19.17 -0.99
C THR A 753 18.54 18.19 -0.37
N ILE A 754 18.25 16.88 -0.32
CA ILE A 754 19.07 15.84 0.32
C ILE A 754 19.91 15.09 -0.72
N LEU A 755 19.36 14.73 -1.88
CA LEU A 755 20.12 13.96 -2.87
C LEU A 755 21.30 14.77 -3.42
N PRO A 756 21.18 16.08 -3.73
CA PRO A 756 22.33 16.94 -4.02
C PRO A 756 23.26 17.21 -2.82
N LYS A 757 22.82 16.94 -1.58
CA LYS A 757 23.70 16.99 -0.38
C LYS A 757 24.48 15.69 -0.19
N LEU A 758 23.96 14.55 -0.65
CA LEU A 758 24.56 13.23 -0.46
C LEU A 758 25.29 12.69 -1.69
N TYR A 759 24.88 13.08 -2.91
CA TYR A 759 25.40 12.62 -4.18
C TYR A 759 25.89 13.79 -5.04
N THR A 760 26.92 13.55 -5.84
CA THR A 760 27.40 14.54 -6.81
C THR A 760 26.62 14.55 -8.11
N SER A 761 26.08 13.39 -8.51
CA SER A 761 25.40 13.16 -9.79
C SER A 761 23.91 13.56 -9.71
N PRO A 762 23.45 14.54 -10.50
CA PRO A 762 22.03 14.88 -10.60
C PRO A 762 21.21 13.76 -11.24
N ILE A 763 19.92 13.70 -10.91
CA ILE A 763 19.02 12.62 -11.38
C ILE A 763 18.91 12.58 -12.91
N GLU A 764 18.96 13.74 -13.56
CA GLU A 764 18.91 13.89 -15.02
C GLU A 764 20.07 13.15 -15.70
N THR A 765 21.25 13.12 -15.07
CA THR A 765 22.41 12.38 -15.61
C THR A 765 22.30 10.87 -15.46
N ILE A 766 21.51 10.39 -14.50
CA ILE A 766 21.24 8.96 -14.25
C ILE A 766 20.25 8.42 -15.29
N PHE A 767 19.27 9.25 -15.65
CA PHE A 767 18.23 8.95 -16.64
C PHE A 767 18.57 9.38 -18.07
N CYS A 768 19.81 9.83 -18.30
CA CYS A 768 20.28 10.19 -19.64
C CYS A 768 20.16 8.96 -20.57
N PRO A 769 19.44 9.07 -21.70
CA PRO A 769 19.29 7.96 -22.64
C PRO A 769 20.63 7.48 -23.24
N ASP A 770 21.58 8.41 -23.38
CA ASP A 770 22.95 8.13 -23.81
C ASP A 770 23.86 7.91 -22.59
N PRO A 771 24.32 6.66 -22.35
CA PRO A 771 25.14 6.36 -21.18
C PRO A 771 26.49 7.07 -21.17
N ASN A 772 27.03 7.46 -22.34
CA ASN A 772 28.32 8.17 -22.39
C ASN A 772 28.13 9.65 -22.03
N GLN A 773 27.06 10.30 -22.48
CA GLN A 773 26.73 11.68 -22.06
C GLN A 773 26.42 11.73 -20.57
N GLY A 774 25.63 10.78 -20.07
CA GLY A 774 25.35 10.63 -18.65
C GLY A 774 26.64 10.42 -17.83
N LEU A 775 27.51 9.49 -18.26
CA LEU A 775 28.80 9.24 -17.59
C LEU A 775 29.70 10.47 -17.59
N TYR A 776 29.82 11.18 -18.72
CA TYR A 776 30.60 12.42 -18.82
C TYR A 776 30.12 13.45 -17.80
N CYS A 777 28.81 13.68 -17.72
CA CYS A 777 28.24 14.65 -16.78
C CYS A 777 28.42 14.21 -15.32
N GLN A 778 28.24 12.93 -15.00
CA GLN A 778 28.47 12.42 -13.64
C GLN A 778 29.93 12.60 -13.19
N LEU A 779 30.89 12.32 -14.08
CA LEU A 779 32.32 12.57 -13.81
C LEU A 779 32.62 14.06 -13.69
N LEU A 780 32.06 14.90 -14.56
CA LEU A 780 32.21 16.36 -14.50
C LEU A 780 31.74 16.91 -13.15
N PHE A 781 30.52 16.55 -12.70
CA PHE A 781 30.00 17.00 -11.41
C PHE A 781 30.78 16.43 -10.22
N GLY A 782 31.31 15.21 -10.37
CA GLY A 782 32.23 14.61 -9.39
C GLY A 782 33.57 15.35 -9.31
N LEU A 783 34.10 15.81 -10.43
CA LEU A 783 35.33 16.62 -10.46
C LEU A 783 35.09 18.01 -9.88
N ILE A 784 33.97 18.67 -10.21
CA ILE A 784 33.59 19.98 -9.65
C ILE A 784 33.51 19.93 -8.13
N GLN A 785 32.99 18.84 -7.56
CA GLN A 785 32.80 18.65 -6.11
C GLN A 785 33.89 17.78 -5.47
N ARG A 786 35.10 17.75 -6.04
CA ARG A 786 36.15 16.77 -5.69
C ARG A 786 36.50 16.71 -4.20
N ASP A 787 36.49 17.85 -3.52
CA ASP A 787 36.88 17.98 -2.12
C ASP A 787 35.77 17.61 -1.14
N GLU A 788 34.57 17.32 -1.63
CA GLU A 788 33.45 16.81 -0.83
C GLU A 788 33.32 15.29 -0.91
N ILE A 789 33.97 14.63 -1.87
CA ILE A 789 33.74 13.21 -2.14
C ILE A 789 34.44 12.31 -1.12
N VAL A 790 33.65 11.50 -0.43
CA VAL A 790 34.10 10.52 0.58
C VAL A 790 33.88 9.06 0.17
N LYS A 791 33.07 8.82 -0.87
CA LYS A 791 32.79 7.51 -1.46
C LYS A 791 32.81 7.62 -2.98
N VAL A 792 33.53 6.73 -3.66
CA VAL A 792 33.48 6.56 -5.12
C VAL A 792 32.97 5.16 -5.42
N GLY A 793 32.09 4.96 -6.41
CA GLY A 793 31.63 3.61 -6.71
C GLY A 793 30.59 3.46 -7.79
N SER A 794 30.15 2.23 -7.98
CA SER A 794 29.02 1.81 -8.80
C SER A 794 28.58 0.42 -8.32
N VAL A 795 27.49 -0.13 -8.88
CA VAL A 795 27.03 -1.48 -8.54
C VAL A 795 28.11 -2.52 -8.88
N PHE A 796 28.73 -2.42 -10.05
CA PHE A 796 29.71 -3.40 -10.55
C PHE A 796 31.09 -2.78 -10.73
N ALA A 797 32.14 -3.57 -10.48
CA ALA A 797 33.54 -3.18 -10.69
C ALA A 797 33.82 -2.75 -12.14
N SER A 798 33.22 -3.44 -13.12
CA SER A 798 33.24 -3.12 -14.55
C SER A 798 32.88 -1.66 -14.82
N THR A 799 31.86 -1.14 -14.14
CA THR A 799 31.33 0.22 -14.35
C THR A 799 32.25 1.27 -13.73
N VAL A 800 32.83 0.99 -12.57
CA VAL A 800 33.84 1.88 -11.96
C VAL A 800 35.05 1.98 -12.87
N LEU A 801 35.57 0.84 -13.34
CA LEU A 801 36.72 0.80 -14.25
C LEU A 801 36.43 1.52 -15.57
N ARG A 802 35.24 1.34 -16.14
CA ARG A 802 34.79 2.09 -17.32
C ARG A 802 34.80 3.60 -17.06
N GLY A 803 34.33 4.04 -15.89
CA GLY A 803 34.36 5.45 -15.50
C GLY A 803 35.79 6.01 -15.45
N ILE A 804 36.75 5.24 -14.92
CA ILE A 804 38.16 5.64 -14.84
C ILE A 804 38.78 5.74 -16.23
N LYS A 805 38.61 4.72 -17.09
CA LYS A 805 39.13 4.74 -18.46
C LYS A 805 38.46 5.82 -19.32
N PHE A 806 37.17 6.07 -19.10
CA PHE A 806 36.47 7.18 -19.76
C PHE A 806 37.05 8.53 -19.32
N LEU A 807 37.35 8.70 -18.03
CA LEU A 807 38.04 9.88 -17.54
C LEU A 807 39.44 10.02 -18.15
N GLU A 808 40.21 8.93 -18.27
CA GLU A 808 41.53 8.93 -18.92
C GLU A 808 41.49 9.40 -20.38
N ASN A 809 40.43 9.05 -21.12
CA ASN A 809 40.28 9.47 -22.51
C ASN A 809 39.71 10.88 -22.68
N HIS A 810 38.97 11.40 -21.69
CA HIS A 810 38.22 12.67 -21.81
C HIS A 810 38.60 13.75 -20.79
N TRP A 811 39.64 13.56 -19.97
CA TRP A 811 40.00 14.52 -18.91
C TRP A 811 40.35 15.90 -19.46
N GLN A 812 40.90 16.00 -20.68
CA GLN A 812 41.25 17.28 -21.32
C GLN A 812 40.01 18.12 -21.63
N GLU A 813 38.95 17.47 -22.11
CA GLU A 813 37.66 18.13 -22.35
C GLU A 813 37.00 18.50 -21.03
N LEU A 814 36.96 17.58 -20.04
CA LEU A 814 36.42 17.85 -18.72
C LEU A 814 37.14 19.02 -18.02
N PHE A 815 38.46 19.10 -18.18
CA PHE A 815 39.29 20.21 -17.74
C PHE A 815 38.85 21.53 -18.39
N TYR A 816 38.70 21.55 -19.71
CA TYR A 816 38.31 22.75 -20.45
C TYR A 816 36.90 23.22 -20.05
N ASP A 817 35.98 22.28 -19.86
CA ASP A 817 34.62 22.54 -19.43
C ASP A 817 34.58 23.16 -18.01
N ILE A 818 35.40 22.67 -17.07
CA ILE A 818 35.56 23.24 -15.73
C ILE A 818 36.20 24.63 -15.78
N LYS A 819 37.26 24.80 -16.59
CA LYS A 819 38.00 26.06 -16.72
C LYS A 819 37.12 27.18 -17.27
N THR A 820 36.34 26.88 -18.30
CA THR A 820 35.50 27.86 -19.00
C THR A 820 34.09 27.97 -18.44
N GLY A 821 33.64 26.99 -17.65
CA GLY A 821 32.26 26.89 -17.17
C GLY A 821 31.25 26.60 -18.29
N ARG A 822 31.69 26.06 -19.42
CA ARG A 822 30.84 25.72 -20.57
C ARG A 822 30.86 24.21 -20.80
N LEU A 823 29.68 23.63 -21.01
CA LEU A 823 29.56 22.21 -21.32
C LEU A 823 29.87 21.95 -22.80
N SER A 824 30.60 20.87 -23.07
CA SER A 824 30.96 20.41 -24.41
C SER A 824 29.76 20.21 -25.35
N ASP A 825 29.92 20.59 -26.62
CA ASP A 825 28.81 20.66 -27.59
C ASP A 825 28.21 19.30 -27.98
N TRP A 826 28.99 18.23 -27.86
CA TRP A 826 28.54 16.87 -28.18
C TRP A 826 27.57 16.29 -27.13
N ILE A 827 27.47 16.91 -25.96
CA ILE A 827 26.40 16.61 -25.00
C ILE A 827 25.12 17.21 -25.57
N THR A 828 24.23 16.42 -26.16
CA THR A 828 23.00 16.89 -26.81
C THR A 828 21.77 16.77 -25.91
N ASP A 829 21.85 15.94 -24.88
CA ASP A 829 20.74 15.73 -23.94
C ASP A 829 20.37 17.02 -23.19
N SER A 830 19.10 17.39 -23.29
CA SER A 830 18.58 18.63 -22.70
C SER A 830 18.56 18.58 -21.17
N GLY A 831 18.35 17.41 -20.56
CA GLY A 831 18.39 17.23 -19.11
C GLY A 831 19.79 17.51 -18.56
N CYS A 832 20.81 16.89 -19.15
CA CYS A 832 22.21 17.09 -18.80
C CYS A 832 22.64 18.56 -18.97
N ARG A 833 22.30 19.20 -20.10
CA ARG A 833 22.61 20.61 -20.35
C ARG A 833 21.95 21.56 -19.35
N ASN A 834 20.67 21.35 -19.06
CA ASN A 834 19.93 22.20 -18.12
C ASN A 834 20.57 22.14 -16.73
N VAL A 835 20.92 20.97 -16.24
CA VAL A 835 21.53 20.85 -14.90
C VAL A 835 22.96 21.36 -14.90
N ALA A 836 23.74 21.09 -15.96
CA ALA A 836 25.08 21.64 -16.10
C ALA A 836 25.07 23.17 -16.00
N SER A 837 24.11 23.85 -16.64
CA SER A 837 23.96 25.31 -16.55
C SER A 837 23.72 25.85 -15.15
N LEU A 838 23.15 25.04 -14.24
CA LEU A 838 22.87 25.43 -12.86
C LEU A 838 24.09 25.26 -11.94
N VAL A 839 24.96 24.31 -12.25
CA VAL A 839 26.09 23.90 -11.38
C VAL A 839 27.42 24.46 -11.89
N MET A 840 27.64 24.52 -13.21
CA MET A 840 28.91 24.92 -13.79
C MET A 840 29.17 26.42 -13.61
N LYS A 841 30.35 26.74 -13.09
CA LYS A 841 30.92 28.09 -13.04
C LYS A 841 32.38 28.00 -13.45
N PRO A 842 32.95 29.00 -14.14
CA PRO A 842 34.37 28.99 -14.50
C PRO A 842 35.23 28.85 -13.24
N ASN A 843 36.05 27.81 -13.17
CA ASN A 843 36.97 27.55 -12.07
C ASN A 843 38.36 27.14 -12.59
N PRO A 844 39.19 28.11 -13.01
CA PRO A 844 40.50 27.84 -13.59
C PRO A 844 41.48 27.20 -12.60
N GLU A 845 41.43 27.56 -11.31
CA GLU A 845 42.35 27.01 -10.30
C GLU A 845 42.17 25.51 -10.12
N GLN A 846 40.92 25.06 -10.02
CA GLN A 846 40.59 23.64 -9.92
C GLN A 846 40.89 22.89 -11.22
N ALA A 847 40.66 23.53 -12.36
CA ALA A 847 41.02 22.97 -13.64
C ALA A 847 42.54 22.72 -13.72
N ASP A 848 43.37 23.71 -13.38
CA ASP A 848 44.82 23.60 -13.42
C ASP A 848 45.33 22.52 -12.43
N LEU A 849 44.67 22.33 -11.28
CA LEU A 849 44.94 21.22 -10.35
C LEU A 849 44.65 19.85 -10.99
N ILE A 850 43.50 19.69 -11.64
CA ILE A 850 43.10 18.44 -12.32
C ILE A 850 44.07 18.15 -13.48
N GLU A 851 44.44 19.17 -14.25
CA GLU A 851 45.42 19.06 -15.34
C GLU A 851 46.76 18.54 -14.81
N ASN A 852 47.26 19.09 -13.71
CA ASN A 852 48.52 18.61 -13.09
C ASN A 852 48.43 17.16 -12.60
N ILE A 853 47.28 16.74 -12.07
CA ILE A 853 47.07 15.37 -11.60
C ILE A 853 46.99 14.39 -12.78
N CYS A 854 46.22 14.72 -13.83
CA CYS A 854 45.99 13.85 -14.97
C CYS A 854 47.16 13.80 -15.97
N ASN A 855 47.99 14.86 -16.06
CA ASN A 855 49.21 14.88 -16.87
C ASN A 855 50.35 14.01 -16.31
N CYS A 856 50.14 13.32 -15.19
CA CYS A 856 51.11 12.38 -14.64
C CYS A 856 51.34 11.18 -15.59
N LYS A 857 52.60 10.76 -15.75
CA LYS A 857 52.98 9.57 -16.55
C LYS A 857 52.34 8.26 -16.10
N SER A 858 51.85 8.20 -14.85
CA SER A 858 51.21 7.02 -14.27
C SER A 858 49.93 7.42 -13.53
N TRP A 859 48.85 6.72 -13.86
CA TRP A 859 47.53 6.81 -13.22
C TRP A 859 47.40 5.91 -11.99
N GLU A 860 48.51 5.36 -11.50
CA GLU A 860 48.51 4.61 -10.24
C GLU A 860 48.01 5.52 -9.09
N GLY A 861 47.02 5.02 -8.34
CA GLY A 861 46.39 5.76 -7.24
C GLY A 861 45.62 7.02 -7.65
N ILE A 862 45.24 7.16 -8.93
CA ILE A 862 44.56 8.36 -9.46
C ILE A 862 43.28 8.72 -8.69
N ILE A 863 42.51 7.74 -8.20
CA ILE A 863 41.27 7.98 -7.45
C ILE A 863 41.54 8.83 -6.21
N ARG A 864 42.59 8.52 -5.44
CA ARG A 864 42.97 9.28 -4.25
C ARG A 864 43.52 10.67 -4.61
N LYS A 865 44.17 10.82 -5.76
CA LYS A 865 44.71 12.12 -6.20
C LYS A 865 43.58 13.07 -6.59
N LEU A 866 42.63 12.56 -7.39
CA LEU A 866 41.47 13.33 -7.83
C LEU A 866 40.49 13.60 -6.68
N TRP A 867 40.20 12.58 -5.86
CA TRP A 867 39.26 12.63 -4.74
C TRP A 867 39.97 12.31 -3.41
N PRO A 868 40.67 13.29 -2.80
CA PRO A 868 41.57 13.05 -1.66
C PRO A 868 40.86 12.63 -0.37
N LYS A 869 39.57 12.95 -0.22
CA LYS A 869 38.76 12.55 0.94
C LYS A 869 38.07 11.18 0.78
N ALA A 870 38.23 10.51 -0.38
CA ALA A 870 37.65 9.20 -0.61
C ALA A 870 38.16 8.19 0.43
N ARG A 871 37.25 7.49 1.10
CA ARG A 871 37.56 6.53 2.17
C ARG A 871 37.62 5.08 1.68
N TYR A 872 36.79 4.75 0.70
CA TYR A 872 36.69 3.40 0.12
C TYR A 872 36.01 3.47 -1.25
N ILE A 873 36.06 2.35 -1.98
CA ILE A 873 35.37 2.21 -3.27
C ILE A 873 34.27 1.18 -3.16
N SER A 874 33.07 1.56 -3.55
CA SER A 874 31.88 0.72 -3.47
C SER A 874 31.66 0.02 -4.80
N CYS A 875 31.88 -1.30 -4.90
CA CYS A 875 31.54 -2.08 -6.10
C CYS A 875 31.65 -3.60 -5.88
N ILE A 876 30.78 -4.38 -6.54
CA ILE A 876 30.86 -5.84 -6.53
C ILE A 876 32.15 -6.28 -7.23
N CYS A 877 33.05 -6.92 -6.47
CA CYS A 877 34.32 -7.49 -6.95
C CYS A 877 34.38 -9.02 -6.82
N THR A 878 33.26 -9.67 -6.48
CA THR A 878 33.16 -11.13 -6.31
C THR A 878 32.66 -11.83 -7.57
N GLY A 879 32.86 -13.14 -7.67
CA GLY A 879 32.46 -13.93 -8.83
C GLY A 879 33.22 -13.49 -10.10
N ILE A 880 32.49 -13.33 -11.22
CA ILE A 880 33.07 -12.90 -12.50
C ILE A 880 33.72 -11.52 -12.40
N MET A 881 33.20 -10.62 -11.55
CA MET A 881 33.74 -9.27 -11.39
C MET A 881 35.15 -9.24 -10.77
N ARG A 882 35.62 -10.36 -10.21
CA ARG A 882 36.98 -10.51 -9.67
C ARG A 882 38.06 -10.28 -10.73
N GLN A 883 37.74 -10.46 -12.02
CA GLN A 883 38.67 -10.18 -13.12
C GLN A 883 39.12 -8.70 -13.17
N TYR A 884 38.36 -7.78 -12.58
CA TYR A 884 38.67 -6.35 -12.54
C TYR A 884 39.44 -5.90 -11.29
N THR A 885 39.59 -6.77 -10.28
CA THR A 885 40.13 -6.38 -8.96
C THR A 885 41.56 -5.86 -9.05
N THR A 886 42.44 -6.55 -9.79
CA THR A 886 43.85 -6.17 -9.97
C THR A 886 43.99 -4.78 -10.61
N GLU A 887 43.19 -4.50 -11.64
CA GLU A 887 43.24 -3.21 -12.34
C GLU A 887 42.65 -2.08 -11.48
N LEU A 888 41.56 -2.35 -10.75
CA LEU A 888 41.04 -1.39 -9.78
C LEU A 888 42.05 -1.11 -8.66
N GLU A 889 42.72 -2.12 -8.11
CA GLU A 889 43.77 -1.92 -7.09
C GLU A 889 44.87 -0.97 -7.56
N PHE A 890 45.27 -1.05 -8.84
CA PHE A 890 46.23 -0.12 -9.45
C PHE A 890 45.75 1.34 -9.40
N TYR A 891 44.51 1.63 -9.82
CA TYR A 891 43.97 3.01 -9.80
C TYR A 891 43.65 3.53 -8.39
N CYS A 892 43.44 2.64 -7.43
CA CYS A 892 42.88 2.98 -6.13
C CYS A 892 43.92 2.99 -5.00
N ARG A 893 45.04 2.29 -5.22
CA ARG A 893 46.22 2.12 -4.34
C ARG A 893 45.95 2.38 -2.86
N GLY A 894 45.53 1.31 -2.16
CA GLY A 894 45.30 1.30 -0.71
C GLY A 894 43.91 1.73 -0.28
N LEU A 895 43.01 2.17 -1.18
CA LEU A 895 41.58 2.30 -0.83
C LEU A 895 40.95 0.90 -0.73
N PRO A 896 40.22 0.58 0.34
CA PRO A 896 39.52 -0.69 0.43
C PRO A 896 38.42 -0.75 -0.62
N LEU A 897 38.39 -1.86 -1.35
CA LEU A 897 37.27 -2.23 -2.22
C LEU A 897 36.20 -2.86 -1.33
N ASN A 898 35.06 -2.18 -1.21
CA ASN A 898 33.94 -2.63 -0.40
C ASN A 898 32.75 -2.97 -1.32
N LEU A 899 32.55 -4.26 -1.56
CA LEU A 899 31.24 -4.91 -1.57
C LEU A 899 31.51 -6.43 -1.55
N TYR A 900 31.10 -7.07 -0.46
CA TYR A 900 31.10 -8.53 -0.20
C TYR A 900 32.45 -9.25 -0.12
N ALA A 901 32.93 -9.49 1.11
CA ALA A 901 33.80 -10.63 1.41
C ALA A 901 33.06 -11.75 2.18
N ASN A 902 32.01 -11.45 2.98
CA ASN A 902 31.25 -12.46 3.74
C ASN A 902 29.73 -12.19 3.62
N LEU A 903 28.98 -13.08 2.96
CA LEU A 903 27.56 -12.94 2.63
C LEU A 903 26.61 -13.28 3.79
N VAL A 904 26.64 -12.53 4.90
CA VAL A 904 25.62 -12.70 5.96
C VAL A 904 24.27 -12.08 5.56
N MET A 905 24.30 -11.04 4.71
CA MET A 905 23.17 -10.13 4.50
C MET A 905 23.09 -9.64 3.05
N SER A 906 22.85 -10.53 2.08
CA SER A 906 22.58 -10.25 0.65
C SER A 906 21.09 -10.04 0.37
N PRO A 907 20.67 -9.24 -0.65
CA PRO A 907 19.25 -9.13 -1.01
C PRO A 907 18.66 -10.51 -1.31
N THR A 908 19.53 -11.42 -1.74
CA THR A 908 19.24 -12.80 -2.10
C THR A 908 19.44 -13.82 -0.99
N HIS A 909 19.91 -13.48 0.22
CA HIS A 909 20.21 -14.47 1.28
C HIS A 909 19.89 -14.01 2.72
N SER A 910 19.23 -12.86 2.91
CA SER A 910 18.82 -12.41 4.25
C SER A 910 17.65 -13.23 4.80
N PRO A 911 17.70 -13.72 6.06
CA PRO A 911 16.68 -14.63 6.63
C PRO A 911 15.24 -14.09 6.62
N ASN A 912 15.05 -12.77 6.55
CA ASN A 912 13.73 -12.12 6.53
C ASN A 912 13.21 -11.77 5.11
N MET A 913 14.03 -11.96 4.07
CA MET A 913 13.71 -11.60 2.68
C MET A 913 13.04 -12.74 1.92
N ALA A 914 13.42 -13.97 2.22
CA ALA A 914 12.97 -15.17 1.51
C ALA A 914 13.28 -16.42 2.35
N TYR A 915 12.57 -17.51 2.10
CA TYR A 915 12.88 -18.84 2.62
C TYR A 915 13.87 -19.56 1.70
N PHE A 916 14.96 -20.10 2.24
CA PHE A 916 16.06 -20.67 1.46
C PHE A 916 16.25 -22.17 1.69
N GLU A 917 16.44 -22.89 0.58
CA GLU A 917 16.81 -24.30 0.55
C GLU A 917 18.08 -24.49 -0.26
N PHE A 918 18.96 -25.40 0.18
CA PHE A 918 20.30 -25.56 -0.37
C PHE A 918 20.53 -26.99 -0.87
N LEU A 919 20.99 -27.11 -2.12
CA LEU A 919 21.38 -28.39 -2.74
C LEU A 919 22.88 -28.59 -2.56
N PRO A 920 23.35 -29.65 -1.86
CA PRO A 920 24.78 -29.91 -1.71
C PRO A 920 25.47 -30.16 -3.06
N VAL A 921 26.66 -29.59 -3.26
CA VAL A 921 27.46 -29.77 -4.48
C VAL A 921 28.87 -30.21 -4.13
N GLU A 922 29.46 -31.14 -4.88
CA GLU A 922 30.84 -31.59 -4.69
C GLU A 922 31.81 -30.81 -5.59
N ASN A 923 32.99 -30.53 -5.05
CA ASN A 923 34.10 -29.95 -5.82
C ASN A 923 34.97 -31.11 -6.32
N ASP A 924 35.11 -31.26 -7.64
CA ASP A 924 36.13 -32.15 -8.18
C ASP A 924 37.53 -31.54 -8.07
N HIS A 925 38.55 -32.40 -8.06
CA HIS A 925 39.96 -32.04 -7.92
C HIS A 925 40.50 -31.05 -8.98
N ASP A 926 39.79 -30.85 -10.09
CA ASP A 926 40.16 -29.95 -11.20
C ASP A 926 39.46 -28.57 -11.12
N GLY A 927 38.69 -28.29 -10.06
CA GLY A 927 37.96 -27.02 -9.91
C GLY A 927 36.66 -26.94 -10.73
N SER A 928 36.22 -28.04 -11.33
CA SER A 928 34.87 -28.21 -11.88
C SER A 928 33.89 -28.64 -10.79
N ILE A 929 32.72 -28.00 -10.78
CA ILE A 929 31.65 -28.24 -9.80
C ILE A 929 30.66 -29.22 -10.44
N GLU A 930 30.74 -30.53 -10.14
CA GLU A 930 29.77 -31.53 -10.58
C GLU A 930 28.74 -31.86 -9.46
N MET A 931 27.51 -32.18 -9.87
CA MET A 931 26.45 -32.59 -8.93
C MET A 931 26.83 -33.92 -8.29
N LYS A 932 26.57 -34.09 -6.98
CA LYS A 932 26.38 -35.45 -6.45
C LYS A 932 25.31 -36.11 -7.32
N SER A 933 25.67 -37.24 -7.94
CA SER A 933 24.86 -38.11 -8.80
C SER A 933 23.36 -37.85 -8.77
N ASN A 934 22.71 -37.77 -9.94
CA ASN A 934 21.26 -37.75 -10.22
C ASN A 934 20.47 -38.87 -9.51
N ASN A 935 20.48 -38.91 -8.18
CA ASN A 935 19.52 -39.63 -7.39
C ASN A 935 18.40 -38.64 -7.11
N GLU A 936 17.19 -39.03 -7.51
CA GLU A 936 15.94 -38.30 -7.32
C GLU A 936 15.61 -38.00 -5.83
N ASP A 937 16.48 -38.44 -4.90
CA ASP A 937 16.38 -38.29 -3.43
C ASP A 937 17.53 -37.45 -2.81
N THR A 938 18.07 -36.44 -3.50
CA THR A 938 19.03 -35.53 -2.83
C THR A 938 18.27 -34.51 -1.97
N GLU A 939 18.25 -34.75 -0.65
CA GLU A 939 17.48 -33.95 0.32
C GLU A 939 17.97 -32.50 0.40
N LEU A 940 17.05 -31.55 0.22
CA LEU A 940 17.33 -30.12 0.38
C LEU A 940 17.60 -29.77 1.85
N VAL A 941 18.60 -28.92 2.06
CA VAL A 941 19.02 -28.48 3.38
C VAL A 941 18.46 -27.09 3.66
N ASP A 942 17.83 -26.89 4.83
CA ASP A 942 17.39 -25.56 5.28
C ASP A 942 18.58 -24.64 5.56
N LEU A 943 18.37 -23.32 5.48
CA LEU A 943 19.38 -22.29 5.72
C LEU A 943 20.24 -22.54 6.97
N VAL A 944 19.64 -22.93 8.08
CA VAL A 944 20.35 -23.13 9.36
C VAL A 944 21.10 -24.46 9.45
N ASN A 945 20.83 -25.39 8.54
CA ASN A 945 21.38 -26.75 8.56
C ASN A 945 22.56 -26.96 7.58
N VAL A 946 22.98 -25.91 6.89
CA VAL A 946 24.16 -25.95 6.00
C VAL A 946 25.45 -26.16 6.81
N LYS A 947 26.53 -26.61 6.17
CA LYS A 947 27.81 -26.92 6.85
C LYS A 947 28.93 -26.04 6.33
N ALA A 948 29.73 -25.51 7.25
CA ALA A 948 30.94 -24.74 6.92
C ALA A 948 31.89 -25.56 6.02
N GLY A 949 32.46 -24.91 5.01
CA GLY A 949 33.34 -25.51 4.01
C GLY A 949 32.63 -26.28 2.89
N GLN A 950 31.31 -26.43 2.92
CA GLN A 950 30.54 -27.08 1.84
C GLN A 950 30.00 -26.08 0.84
N CYS A 951 29.94 -26.50 -0.43
CA CYS A 951 29.31 -25.76 -1.52
C CYS A 951 27.86 -26.20 -1.67
N TYR A 952 26.98 -25.23 -1.93
CA TYR A 952 25.57 -25.45 -2.18
C TYR A 952 25.10 -24.65 -3.38
N GLU A 953 24.22 -25.24 -4.19
CA GLU A 953 23.41 -24.51 -5.15
C GLU A 953 22.16 -23.97 -4.46
N THR A 954 21.87 -22.69 -4.70
CA THR A 954 20.81 -21.97 -4.00
C THR A 954 19.46 -22.21 -4.67
N SER A 955 18.50 -22.71 -3.90
CA SER A 955 17.08 -22.64 -4.21
C SER A 955 16.39 -21.64 -3.28
N CYS A 956 15.57 -20.76 -3.85
CA CYS A 956 14.93 -19.70 -3.07
C CYS A 956 13.42 -19.69 -3.20
N HIS A 957 12.78 -19.20 -2.13
CA HIS A 957 11.36 -18.90 -2.00
C HIS A 957 11.22 -17.48 -1.53
N ASN A 958 11.05 -16.56 -2.47
CA ASN A 958 10.99 -15.14 -2.15
C ASN A 958 9.54 -14.64 -2.20
N LEU A 959 9.30 -13.41 -1.70
CA LEU A 959 7.98 -12.77 -1.81
C LEU A 959 7.65 -12.31 -3.24
N CYS A 960 8.58 -12.44 -4.18
CA CYS A 960 8.29 -12.45 -5.62
C CYS A 960 7.63 -13.77 -6.07
N ARG A 961 7.34 -14.67 -5.12
CA ARG A 961 6.55 -15.90 -5.21
C ARG A 961 7.01 -16.85 -6.31
N ILE A 962 8.32 -17.09 -6.30
CA ILE A 962 8.93 -18.18 -7.04
C ILE A 962 9.14 -19.35 -6.08
N TYR A 963 8.30 -20.38 -6.16
CA TYR A 963 8.33 -21.52 -5.25
C TYR A 963 9.41 -22.52 -5.69
N ARG A 964 10.33 -22.90 -4.79
CA ARG A 964 11.49 -23.79 -5.00
C ARG A 964 12.24 -23.48 -6.29
N TYR A 965 12.51 -22.20 -6.54
CA TYR A 965 13.19 -21.77 -7.75
C TYR A 965 14.68 -22.04 -7.69
N LYS A 966 15.26 -22.62 -8.74
CA LYS A 966 16.72 -22.71 -8.89
C LYS A 966 17.28 -21.37 -9.36
N VAL A 967 17.98 -20.67 -8.46
CA VAL A 967 18.66 -19.40 -8.79
C VAL A 967 19.85 -19.67 -9.72
N GLY A 968 20.51 -20.82 -9.52
CA GLY A 968 21.72 -21.23 -10.23
C GLY A 968 23.01 -20.64 -9.66
N ASP A 969 22.92 -19.92 -8.53
CA ASP A 969 24.10 -19.39 -7.83
C ASP A 969 24.67 -20.48 -6.90
N VAL A 970 25.97 -20.73 -7.00
CA VAL A 970 26.73 -21.66 -6.15
C VAL A 970 27.46 -20.89 -5.07
N LEU A 971 27.23 -21.29 -3.83
CA LEU A 971 27.71 -20.62 -2.63
C LEU A 971 28.48 -21.60 -1.75
N MET A 972 29.66 -21.19 -1.29
CA MET A 972 30.41 -21.92 -0.28
C MET A 972 30.10 -21.33 1.10
N VAL A 973 29.80 -22.16 2.10
CA VAL A 973 29.61 -21.68 3.47
C VAL A 973 30.97 -21.38 4.08
N SER A 974 31.30 -20.11 4.24
CA SER A 974 32.56 -19.63 4.82
C SER A 974 32.59 -19.72 6.34
N GLY A 975 31.43 -19.63 7.00
CA GLY A 975 31.31 -19.61 8.46
C GLY A 975 29.88 -19.32 8.90
N PHE A 976 29.70 -18.94 10.17
CA PHE A 976 28.42 -18.54 10.75
C PHE A 976 28.57 -17.24 11.54
N TYR A 977 27.57 -16.38 11.45
CA TYR A 977 27.40 -15.25 12.35
C TYR A 977 26.12 -15.49 13.15
N ASN A 978 26.27 -15.72 14.47
CA ASN A 978 25.23 -16.31 15.30
C ASN A 978 24.73 -17.63 14.69
N ASN A 979 23.42 -17.75 14.44
CA ASN A 979 22.81 -18.94 13.83
C ASN A 979 22.63 -18.80 12.31
N ALA A 980 23.05 -17.68 11.71
CA ALA A 980 22.95 -17.46 10.26
C ALA A 980 24.25 -17.83 9.54
N PRO A 981 24.20 -18.61 8.44
CA PRO A 981 25.39 -18.94 7.66
C PRO A 981 25.93 -17.72 6.90
N GLN A 982 27.25 -17.68 6.75
CA GLN A 982 27.96 -16.71 5.92
C GLN A 982 28.40 -17.38 4.62
N PHE A 983 27.95 -16.88 3.48
CA PHE A 983 28.32 -17.47 2.19
C PHE A 983 29.50 -16.74 1.54
N GLN A 984 30.22 -17.45 0.68
CA GLN A 984 31.13 -16.92 -0.32
C GLN A 984 30.58 -17.31 -1.70
N PHE A 985 30.40 -16.32 -2.58
CA PHE A 985 29.94 -16.57 -3.93
C PHE A 985 31.05 -17.27 -4.73
N VAL A 986 30.74 -18.44 -5.29
CA VAL A 986 31.69 -19.22 -6.09
C VAL A 986 31.48 -18.90 -7.56
N GLU A 987 30.34 -19.29 -8.10
CA GLU A 987 29.98 -19.04 -9.49
C GLU A 987 28.48 -19.12 -9.72
N ARG A 988 28.04 -18.76 -10.93
CA ARG A 988 26.69 -19.00 -11.39
C ARG A 988 26.73 -20.09 -12.46
N LYS A 989 26.01 -21.18 -12.24
CA LYS A 989 25.91 -22.29 -13.20
C LYS A 989 25.39 -21.77 -14.54
N ASN A 990 25.88 -22.39 -15.62
CA ASN A 990 25.53 -22.09 -17.01
C ASN A 990 25.92 -20.69 -17.51
N VAL A 991 26.91 -20.03 -16.90
CA VAL A 991 27.49 -18.77 -17.41
C VAL A 991 28.97 -18.97 -17.71
N ILE A 992 29.36 -18.78 -18.97
CA ILE A 992 30.75 -18.96 -19.41
C ILE A 992 31.44 -17.65 -19.80
N LEU A 993 30.70 -16.66 -20.32
CA LEU A 993 31.23 -15.36 -20.73
C LEU A 993 30.36 -14.22 -20.20
N SER A 994 31.03 -13.18 -19.72
CA SER A 994 30.42 -11.96 -19.19
C SER A 994 31.50 -10.89 -18.98
N VAL A 995 31.34 -9.76 -19.66
CA VAL A 995 32.09 -8.51 -19.48
C VAL A 995 31.40 -7.65 -18.41
N ASP A 996 30.08 -7.51 -18.47
CA ASP A 996 29.29 -6.73 -17.52
C ASP A 996 28.11 -7.55 -16.96
N GLN A 997 26.85 -7.11 -17.08
CA GLN A 997 25.72 -7.87 -16.54
C GLN A 997 25.17 -8.94 -17.50
N GLU A 998 25.62 -8.94 -18.74
CA GLU A 998 25.25 -9.96 -19.71
C GLU A 998 25.87 -11.31 -19.33
N LYS A 999 25.12 -12.38 -19.59
CA LYS A 999 25.49 -13.73 -19.17
C LYS A 999 25.28 -14.67 -20.35
N THR A 1000 26.36 -15.04 -21.01
CA THR A 1000 26.32 -15.97 -22.14
C THR A 1000 26.60 -17.38 -21.65
N SER A 1001 25.68 -18.31 -21.95
CA SER A 1001 25.82 -19.72 -21.61
C SER A 1001 26.61 -20.48 -22.68
N GLU A 1002 27.05 -21.69 -22.33
CA GLU A 1002 27.71 -22.59 -23.29
C GLU A 1002 26.79 -22.94 -24.47
N THR A 1003 25.50 -23.12 -24.21
CA THR A 1003 24.50 -23.37 -25.26
C THR A 1003 24.32 -22.17 -26.19
N ASP A 1004 24.33 -20.94 -25.66
CA ASP A 1004 24.25 -19.73 -26.48
C ASP A 1004 25.48 -19.59 -27.38
N LEU A 1005 26.67 -19.84 -26.81
CA LEU A 1005 27.92 -19.79 -27.54
C LEU A 1005 28.00 -20.87 -28.61
N PHE A 1006 27.62 -22.11 -28.28
CA PHE A 1006 27.59 -23.23 -29.24
C PHE A 1006 26.65 -22.94 -30.41
N LYS A 1007 25.48 -22.36 -30.13
CA LYS A 1007 24.54 -21.93 -31.16
C LYS A 1007 25.17 -20.85 -32.06
N ALA A 1008 25.76 -19.81 -31.47
CA ALA A 1008 26.39 -18.73 -32.22
C ALA A 1008 27.56 -19.23 -33.10
N VAL A 1009 28.40 -20.12 -32.57
CA VAL A 1009 29.49 -20.76 -33.32
C VAL A 1009 28.93 -21.63 -34.45
N THR A 1010 27.82 -22.35 -34.22
CA THR A 1010 27.18 -23.19 -35.24
C THR A 1010 26.57 -22.36 -36.38
N GLU A 1011 25.98 -21.21 -36.09
CA GLU A 1011 25.46 -20.31 -37.13
C GLU A 1011 26.60 -19.65 -37.93
N ALA A 1012 27.71 -19.30 -37.28
CA ALA A 1012 28.85 -18.70 -37.96
C ALA A 1012 29.71 -19.70 -38.75
N LYS A 1013 29.88 -20.94 -38.27
CA LYS A 1013 30.64 -21.99 -38.98
C LYS A 1013 29.95 -22.42 -40.28
N ALA A 1014 28.62 -22.27 -40.37
CA ALA A 1014 27.87 -22.58 -41.59
C ALA A 1014 28.30 -21.73 -42.80
N LEU A 1015 28.99 -20.59 -42.58
CA LEU A 1015 29.59 -19.78 -43.63
C LEU A 1015 30.89 -20.38 -44.17
N LEU A 1016 31.58 -21.23 -43.39
CA LEU A 1016 32.83 -21.90 -43.76
C LEU A 1016 32.62 -23.18 -44.57
N ASP A 1017 31.52 -23.90 -44.29
CA ASP A 1017 31.22 -25.20 -44.90
C ASP A 1017 31.20 -25.17 -46.46
N PRO A 1018 30.54 -24.20 -47.13
CA PRO A 1018 30.50 -24.12 -48.60
C PRO A 1018 31.87 -23.83 -49.25
N LEU A 1019 32.81 -23.28 -48.48
CA LEU A 1019 34.14 -22.87 -48.95
C LEU A 1019 35.17 -24.00 -48.82
N GLY A 1020 34.79 -25.10 -48.17
CA GLY A 1020 35.64 -26.24 -47.88
C GLY A 1020 36.53 -26.05 -46.66
N PHE A 1021 36.16 -25.20 -45.70
CA PHE A 1021 36.87 -25.06 -44.43
C PHE A 1021 36.02 -25.63 -43.28
N ILE A 1022 36.67 -26.31 -42.34
CA ILE A 1022 36.03 -26.94 -41.18
C ILE A 1022 36.60 -26.29 -39.92
N LEU A 1023 35.73 -25.79 -39.06
CA LEU A 1023 36.09 -25.46 -37.68
C LEU A 1023 36.29 -26.77 -36.92
N THR A 1024 37.54 -27.09 -36.57
CA THR A 1024 37.87 -28.31 -35.83
C THR A 1024 37.56 -28.15 -34.35
N GLU A 1025 38.02 -27.05 -33.75
CA GLU A 1025 37.92 -26.80 -32.32
C GLU A 1025 37.77 -25.30 -32.04
N TYR A 1026 37.12 -24.98 -30.92
CA TYR A 1026 37.02 -23.61 -30.44
C TYR A 1026 37.03 -23.53 -28.91
N THR A 1027 37.43 -22.38 -28.40
CA THR A 1027 37.23 -21.98 -26.99
C THR A 1027 37.04 -20.46 -26.94
N SER A 1028 36.73 -19.93 -25.76
CA SER A 1028 36.44 -18.51 -25.57
C SER A 1028 37.16 -17.92 -24.37
N TYR A 1029 37.22 -16.59 -24.33
CA TYR A 1029 37.83 -15.80 -23.26
C TYR A 1029 37.18 -14.41 -23.24
N VAL A 1030 37.19 -13.75 -22.08
CA VAL A 1030 36.75 -12.35 -21.94
C VAL A 1030 37.98 -11.47 -21.81
N ASP A 1031 38.23 -10.62 -22.81
CA ASP A 1031 39.35 -9.69 -22.78
C ASP A 1031 38.91 -8.36 -22.15
N THR A 1032 39.51 -8.06 -21.00
CA THR A 1032 39.23 -6.86 -20.19
C THR A 1032 40.39 -5.85 -20.22
N SER A 1033 41.45 -6.15 -20.98
CA SER A 1033 42.60 -5.25 -21.10
C SER A 1033 42.21 -3.89 -21.69
N PHE A 1034 41.18 -3.86 -22.54
CA PHE A 1034 40.57 -2.65 -23.08
C PHE A 1034 39.21 -2.39 -22.41
N ALA A 1035 38.79 -1.11 -22.33
CA ALA A 1035 37.41 -0.78 -21.98
C ALA A 1035 36.70 -0.06 -23.13
N PRO A 1036 35.49 -0.49 -23.49
CA PRO A 1036 34.77 -1.65 -22.95
C PRO A 1036 35.46 -2.98 -23.30
N GLY A 1037 35.37 -3.98 -22.42
CA GLY A 1037 35.90 -5.32 -22.71
C GLY A 1037 35.10 -6.03 -23.80
N HIS A 1038 35.63 -7.12 -24.35
CA HIS A 1038 34.99 -7.88 -25.44
C HIS A 1038 35.18 -9.39 -25.33
N TYR A 1039 34.39 -10.11 -26.12
CA TYR A 1039 34.49 -11.56 -26.22
C TYR A 1039 35.56 -11.93 -27.26
N VAL A 1040 36.44 -12.84 -26.88
CA VAL A 1040 37.48 -13.41 -27.75
C VAL A 1040 37.18 -14.89 -27.96
N LEU A 1041 37.12 -15.32 -29.21
CA LEU A 1041 37.01 -16.72 -29.58
C LEU A 1041 38.27 -17.19 -30.29
N PHE A 1042 38.83 -18.31 -29.82
CA PHE A 1042 39.93 -18.97 -30.49
C PHE A 1042 39.40 -20.08 -31.39
N TRP A 1043 39.67 -20.02 -32.69
CA TRP A 1043 39.17 -20.98 -33.69
C TRP A 1043 40.34 -21.71 -34.36
N GLU A 1044 40.34 -23.05 -34.30
CA GLU A 1044 41.24 -23.89 -35.07
C GLU A 1044 40.53 -24.38 -36.34
N ILE A 1045 40.95 -23.87 -37.50
CA ILE A 1045 40.29 -24.11 -38.80
C ILE A 1045 41.17 -25.00 -39.68
N LYS A 1046 40.57 -26.00 -40.31
CA LYS A 1046 41.23 -26.92 -41.24
C LYS A 1046 40.57 -26.87 -42.63
N GLY A 1047 41.36 -26.73 -43.69
CA GLY A 1047 40.87 -26.83 -45.07
C GLY A 1047 40.65 -28.28 -45.52
N LYS A 1048 39.62 -28.52 -46.32
CA LYS A 1048 39.41 -29.77 -47.07
C LYS A 1048 40.30 -29.76 -48.33
N GLU A 1049 40.75 -30.94 -48.77
CA GLU A 1049 41.46 -31.15 -50.05
C GLU A 1049 42.77 -30.35 -50.22
N GLY A 1050 43.54 -30.15 -49.15
CA GLY A 1050 44.87 -29.53 -49.22
C GLY A 1050 44.89 -27.99 -49.19
N LYS A 1051 43.73 -27.33 -49.07
CA LYS A 1051 43.66 -25.87 -48.88
C LYS A 1051 44.28 -25.44 -47.56
N HIS A 1052 45.15 -24.44 -47.58
CA HIS A 1052 45.72 -23.86 -46.37
C HIS A 1052 44.82 -22.77 -45.78
N CYS A 1053 44.80 -22.64 -44.44
CA CYS A 1053 44.03 -21.61 -43.74
C CYS A 1053 44.39 -20.15 -44.17
N LYS A 1054 45.55 -19.95 -44.82
CA LYS A 1054 45.96 -18.67 -45.41
C LYS A 1054 45.15 -18.27 -46.66
N GLU A 1055 44.43 -19.21 -47.26
CA GLU A 1055 43.58 -18.99 -48.45
C GLU A 1055 42.16 -18.52 -48.08
N LEU A 1056 41.84 -18.45 -46.78
CA LEU A 1056 40.56 -17.98 -46.30
C LEU A 1056 40.47 -16.46 -46.44
N ASP A 1057 39.49 -15.95 -47.19
CA ASP A 1057 39.28 -14.51 -47.35
C ASP A 1057 39.00 -13.88 -45.97
N PRO A 1058 39.81 -12.89 -45.52
CA PRO A 1058 39.57 -12.14 -44.29
C PRO A 1058 38.14 -11.62 -44.14
N LYS A 1059 37.46 -11.28 -45.25
CA LYS A 1059 36.08 -10.79 -45.23
C LYS A 1059 35.09 -11.83 -44.69
N ILE A 1060 35.36 -13.10 -44.93
CA ILE A 1060 34.49 -14.19 -44.47
C ILE A 1060 34.61 -14.34 -42.95
N MET A 1061 35.81 -14.17 -42.40
CA MET A 1061 35.99 -14.18 -40.94
C MET A 1061 35.35 -12.96 -40.26
N VAL A 1062 35.38 -11.80 -40.91
CA VAL A 1062 34.65 -10.61 -40.45
C VAL A 1062 33.13 -10.88 -40.46
N GLU A 1063 32.61 -11.54 -41.50
CA GLU A 1063 31.20 -11.95 -41.56
C GLU A 1063 30.84 -13.01 -40.51
N CYS A 1064 31.74 -13.96 -40.22
CA CYS A 1064 31.58 -14.90 -39.11
C CYS A 1064 31.47 -14.16 -37.77
N CYS A 1065 32.28 -13.12 -37.54
CA CYS A 1065 32.16 -12.28 -36.34
C CYS A 1065 30.77 -11.63 -36.27
N SER A 1066 30.29 -11.02 -37.36
CA SER A 1066 28.95 -10.41 -37.43
C SER A 1066 27.84 -11.44 -37.14
N ARG A 1067 27.90 -12.60 -37.79
CA ARG A 1067 26.90 -13.66 -37.61
C ARG A 1067 26.86 -14.21 -36.19
N MET A 1068 28.03 -14.36 -35.56
CA MET A 1068 28.11 -14.72 -34.15
C MET A 1068 27.40 -13.66 -33.28
N GLU A 1069 27.68 -12.38 -33.47
CA GLU A 1069 27.05 -11.30 -32.69
C GLU A 1069 25.53 -11.25 -32.87
N GLU A 1070 25.02 -11.52 -34.09
CA GLU A 1070 23.58 -11.59 -34.38
C GLU A 1070 22.88 -12.75 -33.65
N SER A 1071 23.58 -13.88 -33.53
CA SER A 1071 23.10 -15.13 -32.91
C SER A 1071 23.08 -15.06 -31.38
N LEU A 1072 23.91 -14.20 -30.79
CA LEU A 1072 23.98 -14.01 -29.35
C LEU A 1072 22.69 -13.37 -28.80
N HIS A 1073 22.44 -13.59 -27.51
CA HIS A 1073 21.20 -13.19 -26.85
C HIS A 1073 20.99 -11.66 -26.87
N TYR A 1074 19.72 -11.23 -26.74
CA TYR A 1074 19.29 -9.83 -26.84
C TYR A 1074 20.11 -8.85 -25.98
N THR A 1075 20.44 -9.21 -24.73
CA THR A 1075 21.23 -8.35 -23.83
C THR A 1075 22.61 -7.99 -24.39
N TYR A 1076 23.34 -8.95 -24.99
CA TYR A 1076 24.66 -8.74 -25.60
C TYR A 1076 24.56 -7.72 -26.73
N LYS A 1077 23.54 -7.89 -27.60
CA LYS A 1077 23.31 -7.02 -28.75
C LYS A 1077 23.02 -5.57 -28.34
N ILE A 1078 22.21 -5.36 -27.29
CA ILE A 1078 21.99 -4.00 -26.75
C ILE A 1078 23.30 -3.41 -26.24
N TYR A 1079 24.10 -4.20 -25.52
CA TYR A 1079 25.33 -3.72 -24.91
C TYR A 1079 26.38 -3.35 -25.96
N ARG A 1080 26.43 -4.11 -27.06
CA ARG A 1080 27.21 -3.77 -28.25
C ARG A 1080 26.74 -2.46 -28.89
N LYS A 1081 25.43 -2.28 -29.10
CA LYS A 1081 24.85 -1.04 -29.64
C LYS A 1081 25.16 0.19 -28.78
N ARG A 1082 25.21 0.02 -27.46
CA ARG A 1082 25.45 1.09 -26.47
C ARG A 1082 26.92 1.25 -26.08
N ASN A 1083 27.83 0.55 -26.75
CA ASN A 1083 29.27 0.58 -26.48
C ASN A 1083 29.63 0.24 -25.01
N ILE A 1084 28.89 -0.70 -24.41
CA ILE A 1084 29.17 -1.29 -23.09
C ILE A 1084 30.09 -2.50 -23.26
N ILE A 1085 30.00 -3.19 -24.40
CA ILE A 1085 30.88 -4.29 -24.83
C ILE A 1085 31.49 -3.88 -26.17
N ALA A 1086 32.81 -4.10 -26.34
CA ALA A 1086 33.50 -3.87 -27.61
C ALA A 1086 33.22 -4.98 -28.63
N ALA A 1087 33.71 -4.84 -29.86
CA ALA A 1087 33.48 -5.80 -30.94
C ALA A 1087 34.01 -7.19 -30.61
N LEU A 1088 33.19 -8.22 -30.86
CA LEU A 1088 33.61 -9.62 -30.76
C LEU A 1088 34.82 -9.86 -31.66
N GLU A 1089 35.81 -10.54 -31.10
CA GLU A 1089 37.06 -10.89 -31.77
C GLU A 1089 37.12 -12.40 -32.01
N ILE A 1090 37.38 -12.81 -33.25
CA ILE A 1090 37.78 -14.18 -33.57
C ILE A 1090 39.29 -14.20 -33.84
N ARG A 1091 40.01 -14.97 -33.03
CA ARG A 1091 41.43 -15.27 -33.17
C ARG A 1091 41.58 -16.65 -33.81
N VAL A 1092 42.04 -16.70 -35.06
CA VAL A 1092 42.33 -17.99 -35.70
C VAL A 1092 43.70 -18.47 -35.22
N VAL A 1093 43.80 -19.73 -34.79
CA VAL A 1093 45.03 -20.33 -34.26
C VAL A 1093 45.61 -21.37 -35.23
N LYS A 1094 46.91 -21.66 -35.09
CA LYS A 1094 47.60 -22.72 -35.86
C LYS A 1094 46.96 -24.09 -35.58
N GLN A 1095 47.03 -24.99 -36.54
CA GLN A 1095 46.64 -26.38 -36.33
C GLN A 1095 47.50 -27.04 -35.24
N GLY A 1096 46.89 -27.87 -34.38
CA GLY A 1096 47.54 -28.48 -33.21
C GLY A 1096 47.69 -27.53 -32.02
N SER A 1097 46.96 -26.41 -32.00
CA SER A 1097 46.99 -25.48 -30.84
C SER A 1097 46.19 -26.04 -29.67
N PHE A 1098 45.07 -26.72 -29.94
CA PHE A 1098 44.27 -27.35 -28.90
C PHE A 1098 44.90 -28.64 -28.35
N GLU A 1099 45.77 -29.32 -29.13
CA GLU A 1099 46.62 -30.41 -28.63
C GLU A 1099 47.64 -29.89 -27.62
N ALA A 1100 48.34 -28.80 -27.94
CA ALA A 1100 49.27 -28.17 -27.00
C ALA A 1100 48.58 -27.65 -25.72
N LEU A 1101 47.31 -27.23 -25.84
CA LEU A 1101 46.50 -26.85 -24.68
C LEU A 1101 46.14 -28.07 -23.81
N MET A 1102 45.80 -29.20 -24.44
CA MET A 1102 45.55 -30.47 -23.74
C MET A 1102 46.81 -30.95 -23.01
N ASP A 1103 47.97 -30.93 -23.66
CA ASP A 1103 49.25 -31.31 -23.04
C ASP A 1103 49.57 -30.46 -21.80
N TYR A 1104 49.24 -29.16 -21.85
CA TYR A 1104 49.39 -28.28 -20.69
C TYR A 1104 48.52 -28.73 -19.50
N TYR A 1105 47.23 -29.00 -19.71
CA TYR A 1105 46.36 -29.45 -18.62
C TYR A 1105 46.76 -30.83 -18.08
N VAL A 1106 47.19 -31.74 -18.97
CA VAL A 1106 47.74 -33.04 -18.56
C VAL A 1106 49.01 -32.87 -17.71
N SER A 1107 49.90 -31.94 -18.08
CA SER A 1107 51.10 -31.62 -17.30
C SER A 1107 50.79 -31.02 -15.91
N LYS A 1108 49.58 -30.47 -15.73
CA LYS A 1108 49.11 -29.88 -14.46
C LYS A 1108 48.36 -30.86 -13.57
N GLY A 1109 48.18 -32.11 -14.00
CA GLY A 1109 47.64 -33.20 -13.18
C GLY A 1109 46.32 -33.79 -13.69
N THR A 1110 45.70 -33.23 -14.73
CA THR A 1110 44.47 -33.79 -15.32
C THR A 1110 44.79 -35.09 -16.06
N SER A 1111 44.07 -36.17 -15.76
CA SER A 1111 44.27 -37.44 -16.49
C SER A 1111 43.76 -37.32 -17.93
N LEU A 1112 44.44 -38.00 -18.87
CA LEU A 1112 44.11 -37.95 -20.30
C LEU A 1112 42.67 -38.45 -20.59
N SER A 1113 42.14 -39.32 -19.72
CA SER A 1113 40.76 -39.83 -19.76
C SER A 1113 39.71 -38.87 -19.18
N GLN A 1114 40.11 -37.91 -18.34
CA GLN A 1114 39.21 -36.95 -17.70
C GLN A 1114 39.23 -35.56 -18.35
N TYR A 1115 40.16 -35.33 -19.29
CA TYR A 1115 40.27 -34.05 -19.97
C TYR A 1115 39.00 -33.75 -20.79
N LYS A 1116 38.20 -32.82 -20.29
CA LYS A 1116 37.13 -32.15 -21.03
C LYS A 1116 37.67 -30.81 -21.53
N LYS A 1117 37.47 -30.51 -22.82
CA LYS A 1117 37.94 -29.25 -23.40
C LYS A 1117 37.20 -28.08 -22.75
N PRO A 1118 37.90 -27.05 -22.26
CA PRO A 1118 37.26 -25.91 -21.65
C PRO A 1118 36.61 -25.04 -22.73
N SER A 1119 35.29 -24.84 -22.63
CA SER A 1119 34.54 -23.92 -23.50
C SER A 1119 34.90 -22.45 -23.26
N CYS A 1120 35.51 -22.14 -22.10
CA CYS A 1120 36.07 -20.83 -21.76
C CYS A 1120 37.39 -21.00 -20.96
N ILE A 1121 38.43 -20.26 -21.33
CA ILE A 1121 39.73 -20.28 -20.64
C ILE A 1121 39.75 -19.28 -19.49
N LYS A 1122 40.12 -19.75 -18.30
CA LYS A 1122 40.30 -18.92 -17.09
C LYS A 1122 41.77 -18.77 -16.63
N SER A 1123 42.71 -19.56 -17.15
CA SER A 1123 44.15 -19.51 -16.79
C SER A 1123 44.92 -18.59 -17.74
N GLU A 1124 45.73 -17.69 -17.17
CA GLU A 1124 46.62 -16.81 -17.94
C GLU A 1124 47.68 -17.60 -18.72
N GLU A 1125 48.18 -18.70 -18.16
CA GLU A 1125 49.18 -19.55 -18.80
C GLU A 1125 48.59 -20.30 -20.00
N ALA A 1126 47.37 -20.84 -19.85
CA ALA A 1126 46.63 -21.45 -20.94
C ALA A 1126 46.31 -20.45 -22.06
N LEU A 1127 45.97 -19.21 -21.69
CA LEU A 1127 45.75 -18.12 -22.65
C LEU A 1127 47.03 -17.75 -23.41
N LYS A 1128 48.18 -17.64 -22.72
CA LYS A 1128 49.49 -17.37 -23.35
C LYS A 1128 49.86 -18.42 -24.40
N ILE A 1129 49.52 -19.69 -24.16
CA ILE A 1129 49.74 -20.77 -25.13
C ILE A 1129 48.95 -20.52 -26.42
N LEU A 1130 47.66 -20.20 -26.31
CA LEU A 1130 46.82 -19.91 -27.49
C LEU A 1130 47.25 -18.62 -28.19
N ASP A 1131 47.51 -17.55 -27.44
CA ASP A 1131 47.90 -16.24 -28.01
C ASP A 1131 49.21 -16.32 -28.80
N SER A 1132 50.19 -17.13 -28.35
CA SER A 1132 51.44 -17.37 -29.08
C SER A 1132 51.25 -18.08 -30.44
N ARG A 1133 50.06 -18.68 -30.65
CA ARG A 1133 49.72 -19.49 -31.84
C ARG A 1133 48.66 -18.83 -32.72
N VAL A 1134 48.28 -17.58 -32.44
CA VAL A 1134 47.33 -16.82 -33.28
C VAL A 1134 47.98 -16.48 -34.62
N ILE A 1135 47.24 -16.74 -35.70
CA ILE A 1135 47.63 -16.44 -37.09
C ILE A 1135 46.82 -15.30 -37.72
N GLY A 1136 45.67 -14.95 -37.14
CA GLY A 1136 44.84 -13.84 -37.59
C GLY A 1136 43.85 -13.40 -36.52
N LYS A 1137 43.54 -12.10 -36.48
CA LYS A 1137 42.57 -11.47 -35.58
C LYS A 1137 41.52 -10.75 -36.41
N PHE A 1138 40.26 -11.02 -36.16
CA PHE A 1138 39.14 -10.46 -36.90
C PHE A 1138 38.11 -9.91 -35.94
N PHE A 1139 37.52 -8.77 -36.28
CA PHE A 1139 36.53 -8.08 -35.44
C PHE A 1139 35.24 -7.89 -36.21
N SER A 1140 34.12 -7.94 -35.48
CA SER A 1140 32.83 -7.53 -36.02
C SER A 1140 32.84 -6.03 -36.41
N PRO A 1141 32.49 -5.68 -37.66
CA PRO A 1141 32.61 -4.31 -38.16
C PRO A 1141 31.40 -3.43 -37.79
N LYS A 1142 30.26 -4.03 -37.41
CA LYS A 1142 29.00 -3.35 -37.13
C LYS A 1142 28.33 -3.92 -35.90
N SER A 1143 27.53 -3.09 -35.22
CA SER A 1143 26.67 -3.54 -34.14
C SER A 1143 25.52 -4.40 -34.69
N PRO A 1144 25.12 -5.49 -34.01
CA PRO A 1144 24.07 -6.43 -34.45
C PRO A 1144 22.62 -5.91 -34.33
N LEU A 1145 22.42 -4.61 -34.03
CA LEU A 1145 21.12 -3.94 -33.80
C LEU A 1145 21.13 -2.46 -34.21
#